data_AF-A0A318D291-F1
#
_entry.id   AF-A0A318D291-F1
#
_cell.length_a   1.000
_cell.length_b   1.000
_cell.length_c   1.000
_cell.angle_alpha   90.00
_cell.angle_beta   90.00
_cell.angle_gamma   90.00
#
_symmetry.space_group_name_H-M   'P 1'
#
loop_
_entity.id
_entity.type
_entity.pdbx_description
1 polymer ?
#
loop_
_entity_poly.entity_id
_entity_poly.type
_entity_poly.pdbx_seq_one_letter_code
_entity_poly.pdbx_strand_id
1 'polypeptide(L)'
;MSISRDTFDPTKNYKQIRYHQDRDLLDSELNEQQEIINLERKKIADMLFKEGAVISGLGVSVTDNVLTVAEGIVYFDGYLEQVPGAVLTYDPAKTSGVDYVYVELLKYNYGYNQDAALINPATGEPTAEREKWILILKDHDTSGETLPNNVLERNVVPIYKFDRETGDVTATVQEKSNMYLRDLLGTIPGSRITVSSITEDQLSFAAAEGLNSLLQNLAERTFDQAGSYLVNGLDSFIGDSDGDNVEVITNAGRAYIQGYRLQKDLPTTTMVPKSVATKSVRGEQKTYNVGTRRYALNSTPLKESTQVEAIVEIVSNITRGSVGGGEDLLAPNPVVDILEVSQGATVFQEGVDWQQSGNYVDWLGTGSEPAIGTTYTVRWTYTKQMIKGTDYVDAGWFGESGHPSAGEHFYQVTVLDASGETEYDAAKVISRDTLAGEINKLSWLPVNGATGYRVYRGSQNTDRADFELLKEVASGVTTYVDDGVDEIVGGNPPASNTSGLTMSPVQIALGNLSLVNFGRTGLGDDPVDGSNCSVDYDYYLGRKDIIYATTGEIKRLEGAPADFPKLPVVPEGTLGLCSVDCPPNSVEMDIINFGLTRITMDQIHKIIDDVEDLKYNDAQFQMNNELQNRDAQTKKGVYSDDFSNDAQSDIYHSEWSARIDSVSQFVGPDRASIPNLLEVDQGASDALFKGSLVLLPGTEDVLIEQADWSEEKNINPYAVFEKPDAAVEITPNIGRRGQTGIAVVGSNFTPSATGVTVRCDGQVVASNLTADNAGRVSASFVIPSNVRNGDRIVEVTDGTYSAQTNLQVNDPLVITRIQRIVVNRTIVRRQTIMQRIPPRIIRVPVVRTVWRWRWRTRRRDPLAQTFSFTQNRVVSAIGVHFTQKDASIPVTVQIRGVTTGLPNEVVMAEKVVSSDEISLSGETKITFDDPFYAEANTSYAVVLLTNSTNYRVRIATLGQMGQNGVITRQTYAQGVLLESSNAETWTPLNGSDLTVKIYGYDFQPSGEVRFQPVTGAQFSELNLDEYSAIPEGTGIVWEYSTDGGTIWDAIVPAEEENLPNIASDVLLRALFESTAINDSPALNYKDVNLIGHLNNTTGAYISRENELTQGVESTKVYTQMNIPSGTSLNWFTSNDDGATWEPMSIESTREIDQEWTEYTLTRTFSDPSGTEIRYKAEMTGNNLVFPRIHTLGATLS
;
A
#
# COMPACT_ATOMS: atom_id res chain seq x y z
N MET A 1 28.98 65.79 -48.56
CA MET A 1 28.22 65.31 -47.39
C MET A 1 27.30 64.21 -47.90
N SER A 2 27.79 62.98 -47.92
CA SER A 2 26.91 61.80 -48.02
C SER A 2 26.14 61.74 -46.71
N ILE A 3 24.85 62.00 -46.76
CA ILE A 3 23.98 61.79 -45.60
C ILE A 3 23.50 60.34 -45.75
N SER A 4 24.07 59.42 -44.97
CA SER A 4 23.44 58.11 -44.75
C SER A 4 22.08 58.40 -44.11
N ARG A 5 21.00 58.14 -44.83
CA ARG A 5 19.65 58.44 -44.37
C ARG A 5 19.08 57.20 -43.70
N ASP A 6 19.05 57.20 -42.38
CA ASP A 6 18.32 56.23 -41.58
C ASP A 6 16.94 56.80 -41.22
N THR A 7 15.88 56.04 -41.52
CA THR A 7 14.48 56.40 -41.23
C THR A 7 13.83 55.49 -40.19
N PHE A 8 14.58 54.54 -39.64
CA PHE A 8 14.04 53.60 -38.68
C PHE A 8 13.59 54.30 -37.39
N ASP A 9 12.41 53.95 -36.93
CA ASP A 9 11.86 54.42 -35.66
C ASP A 9 11.35 53.21 -34.85
N PRO A 10 12.05 52.81 -33.77
CA PRO A 10 11.71 51.62 -33.01
C PRO A 10 10.32 51.71 -32.34
N THR A 11 9.78 52.92 -32.16
CA THR A 11 8.46 53.12 -31.54
C THR A 11 7.30 52.75 -32.47
N LYS A 12 7.53 52.70 -33.80
CA LYS A 12 6.50 52.36 -34.79
C LYS A 12 6.30 50.85 -34.98
N ASN A 13 7.16 50.02 -34.38
CA ASN A 13 7.04 48.55 -34.34
C ASN A 13 6.96 47.88 -35.73
N TYR A 14 7.66 48.41 -36.74
CA TYR A 14 7.80 47.75 -38.04
C TYR A 14 8.72 46.51 -37.91
N LYS A 15 8.31 45.39 -38.52
CA LYS A 15 8.99 44.08 -38.40
C LYS A 15 9.66 43.60 -39.70
N GLN A 16 9.29 44.19 -40.83
CA GLN A 16 9.81 43.80 -42.14
C GLN A 16 9.57 44.91 -43.16
N ILE A 17 10.52 45.12 -44.06
CA ILE A 17 10.35 45.94 -45.26
C ILE A 17 9.92 45.04 -46.42
N ARG A 18 8.83 45.42 -47.11
CA ARG A 18 8.34 44.71 -48.29
C ARG A 18 8.82 45.39 -49.55
N TYR A 19 9.77 44.74 -50.23
CA TYR A 19 10.24 45.21 -51.53
C TYR A 19 9.19 44.94 -52.62
N HIS A 20 9.02 45.92 -53.50
CA HIS A 20 8.10 45.85 -54.62
C HIS A 20 8.90 45.67 -55.91
N GLN A 21 8.53 44.67 -56.72
CA GLN A 21 9.26 44.29 -57.94
C GLN A 21 9.30 45.42 -59.00
N ASP A 22 8.36 46.36 -58.95
CA ASP A 22 8.20 47.48 -59.87
C ASP A 22 8.94 48.76 -59.45
N ARG A 23 9.73 48.73 -58.35
CA ARG A 23 10.41 49.92 -57.81
C ARG A 23 11.89 49.65 -57.53
N ASP A 24 12.69 50.71 -57.70
CA ASP A 24 14.10 50.69 -57.33
C ASP A 24 14.26 50.69 -55.81
N LEU A 25 15.19 49.90 -55.32
CA LEU A 25 15.53 49.78 -53.90
C LEU A 25 16.31 51.02 -53.44
N LEU A 26 15.91 51.60 -52.31
CA LEU A 26 16.62 52.73 -51.73
C LEU A 26 17.62 52.27 -50.66
N ASP A 27 18.78 52.90 -50.59
CA ASP A 27 19.81 52.60 -49.58
C ASP A 27 19.29 52.80 -48.14
N SER A 28 18.38 53.76 -47.94
CA SER A 28 17.72 53.97 -46.64
C SER A 28 16.84 52.80 -46.21
N GLU A 29 16.23 52.09 -47.17
CA GLU A 29 15.43 50.89 -46.88
C GLU A 29 16.32 49.70 -46.50
N LEU A 30 17.52 49.60 -47.06
CA LEU A 30 18.50 48.58 -46.66
C LEU A 30 19.09 48.85 -45.27
N ASN A 31 19.28 50.12 -44.91
CA ASN A 31 19.72 50.50 -43.56
C ASN A 31 18.61 50.24 -42.54
N GLU A 32 17.36 50.63 -42.84
CA GLU A 32 16.21 50.35 -41.97
C GLU A 32 15.97 48.83 -41.79
N GLN A 33 16.22 48.01 -42.82
CA GLN A 33 16.17 46.55 -42.69
C GLN A 33 17.19 46.02 -41.67
N GLN A 34 18.42 46.54 -41.70
CA GLN A 34 19.48 46.11 -40.78
C GLN A 34 19.13 46.46 -39.33
N GLU A 35 18.63 47.67 -39.10
CA GLU A 35 18.21 48.13 -37.77
C GLU A 35 17.03 47.33 -37.21
N ILE A 36 16.03 46.98 -38.04
CA ILE A 36 14.92 46.11 -37.62
C ILE A 36 15.45 44.75 -37.14
N ILE A 37 16.37 44.15 -37.89
CA ILE A 37 16.95 42.84 -37.53
C ILE A 37 17.76 42.94 -36.23
N ASN A 38 18.58 43.98 -36.10
CA ASN A 38 19.41 44.21 -34.92
C ASN A 38 18.54 44.45 -33.68
N LEU A 39 17.46 45.23 -33.79
CA LEU A 39 16.53 45.46 -32.68
C LEU A 39 15.84 44.17 -32.22
N GLU A 40 15.38 43.32 -33.13
CA GLU A 40 14.73 42.05 -32.74
C GLU A 40 15.72 41.06 -32.12
N ARG A 41 16.97 41.03 -32.61
CA ARG A 41 18.05 40.26 -31.97
C ARG A 41 18.34 40.78 -30.56
N LYS A 42 18.46 42.10 -30.41
CA LYS A 42 18.68 42.76 -29.13
C LYS A 42 17.54 42.46 -28.14
N LYS A 43 16.27 42.49 -28.56
CA LYS A 43 15.14 42.11 -27.69
C LYS A 43 15.24 40.68 -27.16
N ILE A 44 15.65 39.72 -28.00
CA ILE A 44 15.84 38.34 -27.59
C ILE A 44 17.03 38.23 -26.63
N ALA A 45 18.14 38.88 -26.96
CA ALA A 45 19.34 38.84 -26.16
C ALA A 45 19.14 39.54 -24.80
N ASP A 46 18.41 40.64 -24.73
CA ASP A 46 18.06 41.37 -23.49
C ASP A 46 17.10 40.57 -22.60
N MET A 47 16.28 39.67 -23.16
CA MET A 47 15.52 38.72 -22.34
C MET A 47 16.42 37.65 -21.69
N LEU A 48 17.54 37.33 -22.32
CA LEU A 48 18.44 36.26 -21.89
C LEU A 48 19.58 36.76 -20.99
N PHE A 49 20.19 37.90 -21.30
CA PHE A 49 21.39 38.42 -20.63
C PHE A 49 21.19 39.86 -20.16
N LYS A 50 21.80 40.18 -19.03
CA LYS A 50 21.83 41.54 -18.49
C LYS A 50 23.02 42.31 -19.03
N GLU A 51 22.84 43.58 -19.39
CA GLU A 51 23.93 44.41 -19.91
C GLU A 51 25.10 44.49 -18.91
N GLY A 52 26.33 44.26 -19.40
CA GLY A 52 27.53 44.15 -18.58
C GLY A 52 27.80 42.75 -18.01
N ALA A 53 26.97 41.75 -18.32
CA ALA A 53 27.20 40.37 -17.89
C ALA A 53 28.45 39.77 -18.56
N VAL A 54 29.37 39.27 -17.74
CA VAL A 54 30.55 38.52 -18.20
C VAL A 54 30.14 37.10 -18.56
N ILE A 55 30.18 36.75 -19.84
CA ILE A 55 29.73 35.45 -20.33
C ILE A 55 30.82 34.41 -20.14
N SER A 56 32.06 34.71 -20.55
CA SER A 56 33.21 33.83 -20.37
C SER A 56 34.53 34.61 -20.36
N GLY A 57 35.57 34.08 -19.71
CA GLY A 57 36.87 34.76 -19.58
C GLY A 57 36.89 35.87 -18.52
N LEU A 58 37.69 36.93 -18.75
CA LEU A 58 37.84 38.10 -17.87
C LEU A 58 38.28 37.77 -16.42
N GLY A 59 39.08 36.71 -16.26
CA GLY A 59 39.66 36.36 -14.96
C GLY A 59 40.51 37.51 -14.41
N VAL A 60 40.29 37.87 -13.13
CA VAL A 60 41.00 38.96 -12.47
C VAL A 60 42.00 38.40 -11.48
N SER A 61 43.24 38.89 -11.55
CA SER A 61 44.26 38.68 -10.53
C SER A 61 44.63 40.02 -9.90
N VAL A 62 44.71 40.05 -8.58
CA VAL A 62 44.99 41.26 -7.80
C VAL A 62 46.39 41.12 -7.19
N THR A 63 47.22 42.15 -7.35
CA THR A 63 48.49 42.28 -6.62
C THR A 63 48.62 43.73 -6.18
N ASP A 64 48.60 43.95 -4.87
CA ASP A 64 48.45 45.26 -4.26
C ASP A 64 47.23 46.01 -4.85
N ASN A 65 47.45 47.20 -5.43
CA ASN A 65 46.42 48.05 -6.03
C ASN A 65 46.39 47.99 -7.56
N VAL A 66 46.94 46.91 -8.13
CA VAL A 66 46.99 46.65 -9.56
C VAL A 66 46.16 45.42 -9.88
N LEU A 67 45.16 45.59 -10.75
CA LEU A 67 44.30 44.52 -11.25
C LEU A 67 44.80 44.11 -12.63
N THR A 68 45.17 42.84 -12.79
CA THR A 68 45.44 42.24 -14.11
C THR A 68 44.23 41.44 -14.53
N VAL A 69 43.51 41.93 -15.54
CA VAL A 69 42.29 41.34 -16.09
C VAL A 69 42.63 40.64 -17.41
N ALA A 70 42.30 39.35 -17.53
CA ALA A 70 42.48 38.58 -18.75
C ALA A 70 41.46 38.98 -19.83
N GLU A 71 41.67 38.56 -21.08
CA GLU A 71 40.65 38.75 -22.13
C GLU A 71 39.39 37.90 -21.87
N GLY A 72 38.26 38.32 -22.41
CA GLY A 72 37.00 37.57 -22.31
C GLY A 72 35.86 38.18 -23.11
N ILE A 73 34.64 37.68 -22.87
CA ILE A 73 33.43 38.04 -23.62
C ILE A 73 32.41 38.64 -22.67
N VAL A 74 31.87 39.80 -23.04
CA VAL A 74 30.85 40.55 -22.29
C VAL A 74 29.63 40.77 -23.17
N TYR A 75 28.44 40.67 -22.58
CA TYR A 75 27.21 41.09 -23.23
C TYR A 75 27.04 42.61 -23.12
N PHE A 76 26.96 43.29 -24.26
CA PHE A 76 26.96 44.76 -24.34
C PHE A 76 26.14 45.22 -25.56
N ASP A 77 25.18 46.15 -25.35
CA ASP A 77 24.33 46.76 -26.38
C ASP A 77 23.67 45.78 -27.39
N GLY A 78 23.26 44.58 -26.95
CA GLY A 78 22.64 43.57 -27.82
C GLY A 78 23.58 42.55 -28.44
N TYR A 79 24.91 42.68 -28.22
CA TYR A 79 25.94 41.84 -28.81
C TYR A 79 26.82 41.17 -27.75
N LEU A 80 27.45 40.06 -28.15
CA LEU A 80 28.47 39.37 -27.37
C LEU A 80 29.84 39.78 -27.90
N GLU A 81 30.51 40.69 -27.19
CA GLU A 81 31.74 41.31 -27.66
C GLU A 81 32.97 40.82 -26.88
N GLN A 82 34.07 40.67 -27.61
CA GLN A 82 35.34 40.29 -27.02
C GLN A 82 36.05 41.54 -26.47
N VAL A 83 36.35 41.51 -25.18
CA VAL A 83 37.08 42.56 -24.47
C VAL A 83 38.53 42.10 -24.28
N PRO A 84 39.52 42.84 -24.81
CA PRO A 84 40.93 42.55 -24.57
C PRO A 84 41.30 42.70 -23.09
N GLY A 85 42.23 41.87 -22.62
CA GLY A 85 42.77 41.99 -21.27
C GLY A 85 43.56 43.28 -21.05
N ALA A 86 43.61 43.76 -19.81
CA ALA A 86 44.30 44.99 -19.44
C ALA A 86 44.86 44.92 -18.01
N VAL A 87 45.89 45.73 -17.76
CA VAL A 87 46.42 45.98 -16.41
C VAL A 87 45.93 47.35 -15.96
N LEU A 88 45.13 47.37 -14.89
CA LEU A 88 44.50 48.57 -14.33
C LEU A 88 45.19 48.94 -13.02
N THR A 89 45.66 50.18 -12.91
CA THR A 89 46.43 50.65 -11.74
C THR A 89 45.64 51.70 -10.99
N TYR A 90 45.21 51.38 -9.78
CA TYR A 90 44.44 52.28 -8.93
C TYR A 90 45.35 53.01 -7.93
N ASP A 91 44.90 54.18 -7.45
CA ASP A 91 45.70 55.04 -6.56
C ASP A 91 46.20 54.27 -5.33
N PRO A 92 47.54 54.14 -5.12
CA PRO A 92 48.08 53.39 -4.00
C PRO A 92 47.80 54.04 -2.63
N ALA A 93 47.44 55.32 -2.57
CA ALA A 93 47.15 56.03 -1.32
C ALA A 93 45.74 55.73 -0.76
N LYS A 94 44.85 55.13 -1.55
CA LYS A 94 43.47 54.80 -1.15
C LYS A 94 43.37 53.35 -0.67
N THR A 95 43.18 53.12 0.63
CA THR A 95 43.18 51.77 1.26
C THR A 95 41.82 51.27 1.74
N SER A 96 40.73 52.02 1.47
CA SER A 96 39.36 51.63 1.87
C SER A 96 38.33 52.15 0.86
N GLY A 97 37.20 51.46 0.74
CA GLY A 97 36.12 51.81 -0.18
C GLY A 97 36.09 50.93 -1.43
N VAL A 98 35.20 51.29 -2.36
CA VAL A 98 34.92 50.49 -3.55
C VAL A 98 35.35 51.25 -4.80
N ASP A 99 36.07 50.57 -5.68
CA ASP A 99 36.36 51.03 -7.05
C ASP A 99 35.75 50.03 -8.06
N TYR A 100 35.65 50.44 -9.33
CA TYR A 100 34.99 49.63 -10.36
C TYR A 100 35.88 49.49 -11.59
N VAL A 101 35.80 48.32 -12.22
CA VAL A 101 36.34 48.09 -13.56
C VAL A 101 35.22 48.33 -14.56
N TYR A 102 35.47 49.21 -15.53
CA TYR A 102 34.54 49.55 -16.59
C TYR A 102 34.98 48.96 -17.92
N VAL A 103 34.00 48.56 -18.74
CA VAL A 103 34.20 48.35 -20.18
C VAL A 103 33.71 49.61 -20.88
N GLU A 104 34.61 50.26 -21.62
CA GLU A 104 34.31 51.37 -22.50
C GLU A 104 34.16 50.85 -23.92
N LEU A 105 32.98 51.08 -24.52
CA LEU A 105 32.71 50.88 -25.94
C LEU A 105 32.75 52.24 -26.65
N LEU A 106 33.59 52.33 -27.68
CA LEU A 106 33.61 53.47 -28.61
C LEU A 106 33.14 53.00 -29.99
N LYS A 107 32.09 53.64 -30.51
CA LYS A 107 31.58 53.41 -31.86
C LYS A 107 32.20 54.41 -32.83
N TYR A 108 32.92 53.90 -33.81
CA TYR A 108 33.49 54.69 -34.89
C TYR A 108 32.68 54.48 -36.16
N ASN A 109 32.54 55.54 -36.95
CA ASN A 109 32.02 55.42 -38.30
C ASN A 109 33.14 55.68 -39.31
N TYR A 110 33.53 54.64 -40.03
CA TYR A 110 34.64 54.65 -40.97
C TYR A 110 34.10 54.89 -42.38
N GLY A 111 34.48 56.02 -42.95
CA GLY A 111 34.25 56.30 -44.36
C GLY A 111 35.48 55.94 -45.20
N TYR A 112 35.42 56.31 -46.48
CA TYR A 112 36.50 56.07 -47.46
C TYR A 112 37.88 56.63 -47.06
N ASN A 113 37.92 57.65 -46.18
CA ASN A 113 39.16 58.23 -45.69
C ASN A 113 39.91 57.30 -44.72
N GLN A 114 39.21 56.38 -44.07
CA GLN A 114 39.76 55.44 -43.09
C GLN A 114 39.86 54.02 -43.66
N ASP A 115 38.92 53.63 -44.52
CA ASP A 115 38.92 52.34 -45.21
C ASP A 115 38.81 52.55 -46.72
N ALA A 116 39.95 52.45 -47.41
CA ALA A 116 40.05 52.67 -48.85
C ALA A 116 39.25 51.65 -49.69
N ALA A 117 38.78 50.54 -49.08
CA ALA A 117 37.92 49.56 -49.75
C ALA A 117 36.47 50.07 -49.94
N LEU A 118 36.10 51.17 -49.28
CA LEU A 118 34.78 51.82 -49.39
C LEU A 118 34.70 52.84 -50.53
N ILE A 119 35.63 52.77 -51.47
CA ILE A 119 35.62 53.52 -52.72
C ILE A 119 35.19 52.57 -53.82
N ASN A 120 34.23 52.99 -54.64
CA ASN A 120 33.85 52.22 -55.82
C ASN A 120 35.07 52.12 -56.75
N PRO A 121 35.61 50.92 -57.04
CA PRO A 121 36.78 50.79 -57.91
C PRO A 121 36.51 51.23 -59.36
N ALA A 122 35.23 51.32 -59.78
CA ALA A 122 34.84 51.74 -61.12
C ALA A 122 34.59 53.26 -61.25
N THR A 123 34.08 53.92 -60.19
CA THR A 123 33.68 55.35 -60.26
C THR A 123 34.54 56.28 -59.40
N GLY A 124 35.33 55.74 -58.46
CA GLY A 124 36.17 56.53 -57.55
C GLY A 124 35.39 57.27 -56.45
N GLU A 125 34.08 57.05 -56.36
CA GLU A 125 33.21 57.69 -55.38
C GLU A 125 33.11 56.86 -54.09
N PRO A 126 32.96 57.49 -52.91
CA PRO A 126 32.66 56.79 -51.67
C PRO A 126 31.32 56.06 -51.76
N THR A 127 31.27 54.78 -51.40
CA THR A 127 30.07 53.94 -51.58
C THR A 127 29.28 53.67 -50.31
N ALA A 128 29.96 53.57 -49.17
CA ALA A 128 29.33 53.24 -47.90
C ALA A 128 30.19 53.74 -46.73
N GLU A 129 29.62 53.69 -45.54
CA GLU A 129 30.32 53.88 -44.28
C GLU A 129 30.18 52.60 -43.45
N ARG A 130 31.15 52.30 -42.59
CA ARG A 130 31.17 51.10 -41.72
C ARG A 130 31.24 51.52 -40.27
N GLU A 131 30.32 51.01 -39.47
CA GLU A 131 30.43 51.12 -38.02
C GLU A 131 31.44 50.10 -37.49
N LYS A 132 32.36 50.56 -36.63
CA LYS A 132 33.37 49.73 -35.97
C LYS A 132 33.36 49.99 -34.47
N TRP A 133 33.27 48.90 -33.71
CA TRP A 133 33.27 48.93 -32.25
C TRP A 133 34.67 48.63 -31.72
N ILE A 134 35.09 49.38 -30.72
CA ILE A 134 36.34 49.13 -29.98
C ILE A 134 36.02 49.13 -28.50
N LEU A 135 36.31 48.01 -27.83
CA LEU A 135 36.09 47.83 -26.41
C LEU A 135 37.42 47.83 -25.66
N ILE A 136 37.50 48.59 -24.56
CA ILE A 136 38.70 48.72 -23.74
C ILE A 136 38.30 48.74 -22.25
N LEU A 137 39.09 48.09 -21.40
CA LEU A 137 38.93 48.16 -19.96
C LEU A 137 39.47 49.48 -19.39
N LYS A 138 38.70 50.10 -18.49
CA LYS A 138 39.05 51.34 -17.80
C LYS A 138 38.92 51.17 -16.28
N ASP A 139 39.76 51.89 -15.56
CA ASP A 139 39.81 51.96 -14.10
C ASP A 139 38.94 53.07 -13.51
N HIS A 140 38.25 53.84 -14.35
CA HIS A 140 37.31 54.87 -13.98
C HIS A 140 36.22 55.02 -15.05
N ASP A 141 35.13 55.68 -14.68
CA ASP A 141 34.02 55.96 -15.59
C ASP A 141 34.39 57.09 -16.57
N THR A 142 34.45 56.78 -17.87
CA THR A 142 34.76 57.76 -18.92
C THR A 142 33.51 58.36 -19.59
N SER A 143 32.29 58.03 -19.13
CA SER A 143 31.04 58.49 -19.79
C SER A 143 30.94 60.02 -19.94
N GLY A 144 31.55 60.78 -19.03
CA GLY A 144 31.53 62.24 -19.02
C GLY A 144 32.66 62.94 -19.77
N GLU A 145 33.65 62.24 -20.33
CA GLU A 145 34.75 62.90 -21.05
C GLU A 145 34.37 63.22 -22.51
N THR A 146 35.09 64.17 -23.11
CA THR A 146 34.90 64.53 -24.51
C THR A 146 35.22 63.37 -25.44
N LEU A 147 34.33 63.10 -26.40
CA LEU A 147 34.50 62.03 -27.39
C LEU A 147 35.83 62.20 -28.17
N PRO A 148 36.61 61.11 -28.35
CA PRO A 148 37.78 61.12 -29.21
C PRO A 148 37.43 61.47 -30.67
N ASN A 149 38.41 61.96 -31.43
CA ASN A 149 38.18 62.36 -32.82
C ASN A 149 37.66 61.17 -33.67
N ASN A 150 36.58 61.41 -34.43
CA ASN A 150 35.87 60.41 -35.26
C ASN A 150 35.11 59.30 -34.49
N VAL A 151 34.82 59.48 -33.19
CA VAL A 151 33.90 58.63 -32.43
C VAL A 151 32.50 59.24 -32.49
N LEU A 152 31.48 58.42 -32.78
CA LEU A 152 30.08 58.84 -32.80
C LEU A 152 29.42 58.71 -31.42
N GLU A 153 29.70 57.62 -30.72
CA GLU A 153 29.04 57.27 -29.47
C GLU A 153 30.05 56.60 -28.52
N ARG A 154 29.91 56.90 -27.22
CA ARG A 154 30.63 56.24 -26.13
C ARG A 154 29.60 55.67 -25.17
N ASN A 155 29.71 54.38 -24.89
CA ASN A 155 28.93 53.70 -23.86
C ASN A 155 29.88 53.05 -22.85
N VAL A 156 29.59 53.19 -21.56
CA VAL A 156 30.47 52.74 -20.48
C VAL A 156 29.64 51.96 -19.46
N VAL A 157 30.05 50.71 -19.18
CA VAL A 157 29.33 49.84 -18.23
C VAL A 157 30.31 49.25 -17.21
N PRO A 158 30.01 49.28 -15.91
CA PRO A 158 30.81 48.63 -14.89
C PRO A 158 30.62 47.11 -14.92
N ILE A 159 31.72 46.35 -14.93
CA ILE A 159 31.69 44.87 -14.98
C ILE A 159 32.18 44.19 -13.70
N TYR A 160 33.11 44.83 -12.97
CA TYR A 160 33.57 44.35 -11.67
C TYR A 160 33.57 45.47 -10.63
N LYS A 161 33.30 45.08 -9.39
CA LYS A 161 33.46 45.84 -8.17
C LYS A 161 34.71 45.34 -7.45
N PHE A 162 35.65 46.24 -7.18
CA PHE A 162 36.86 45.97 -6.43
C PHE A 162 36.76 46.59 -5.04
N ASP A 163 36.71 45.74 -4.01
CA ASP A 163 36.74 46.17 -2.62
C ASP A 163 38.19 46.35 -2.15
N ARG A 164 38.54 47.58 -1.79
CA ARG A 164 39.92 47.97 -1.44
C ARG A 164 40.33 47.49 -0.05
N GLU A 165 39.38 47.18 0.82
CA GLU A 165 39.65 46.77 2.19
C GLU A 165 39.89 45.26 2.30
N THR A 166 39.10 44.46 1.56
CA THR A 166 39.24 43.00 1.55
C THR A 166 40.11 42.47 0.42
N GLY A 167 40.30 43.25 -0.64
CA GLY A 167 41.00 42.81 -1.85
C GLY A 167 40.12 41.99 -2.81
N ASP A 168 38.84 41.82 -2.49
CA ASP A 168 37.92 41.01 -3.29
C ASP A 168 37.47 41.73 -4.57
N VAL A 169 37.41 40.98 -5.66
CA VAL A 169 36.84 41.45 -6.93
C VAL A 169 35.59 40.63 -7.23
N THR A 170 34.45 41.30 -7.26
CA THR A 170 33.14 40.69 -7.47
C THR A 170 32.51 41.26 -8.74
N ALA A 171 31.75 40.46 -9.49
CA ALA A 171 31.07 40.95 -10.69
C ALA A 171 29.99 41.98 -10.29
N THR A 172 29.92 43.10 -11.01
CA THR A 172 28.89 44.13 -10.78
C THR A 172 27.50 43.58 -11.12
N VAL A 173 27.44 42.70 -12.11
CA VAL A 173 26.26 41.93 -12.48
C VAL A 173 26.43 40.51 -11.94
N GLN A 174 25.79 40.23 -10.79
CA GLN A 174 25.85 38.90 -10.16
C GLN A 174 25.08 37.85 -10.95
N GLU A 175 23.89 38.22 -11.43
CA GLU A 175 23.04 37.38 -12.27
C GLU A 175 23.30 37.69 -13.74
N LYS A 176 23.89 36.74 -14.46
CA LYS A 176 24.21 36.91 -15.88
C LYS A 176 22.97 37.02 -16.76
N SER A 177 21.83 36.46 -16.31
CA SER A 177 20.60 36.34 -17.08
C SER A 177 19.41 37.07 -16.47
N ASN A 178 18.51 37.58 -17.32
CA ASN A 178 17.24 38.21 -16.91
C ASN A 178 16.08 37.21 -16.72
N MET A 179 16.31 35.92 -17.00
CA MET A 179 15.30 34.87 -16.83
C MET A 179 15.25 34.34 -15.40
N TYR A 180 14.08 34.39 -14.76
CA TYR A 180 13.86 33.74 -13.48
C TYR A 180 13.48 32.28 -13.67
N LEU A 181 13.91 31.41 -12.75
CA LEU A 181 13.59 29.98 -12.79
C LEU A 181 12.07 29.70 -12.73
N ARG A 182 11.29 30.60 -12.14
CA ARG A 182 9.81 30.53 -12.11
C ARG A 182 9.15 30.73 -13.47
N ASP A 183 9.80 31.44 -14.39
CA ASP A 183 9.26 31.67 -15.73
C ASP A 183 9.57 30.48 -16.66
N LEU A 184 10.39 29.54 -16.17
CA LEU A 184 10.77 28.27 -16.81
C LEU A 184 10.03 27.05 -16.20
N LEU A 185 9.14 27.28 -15.24
CA LEU A 185 8.32 26.23 -14.61
C LEU A 185 7.34 25.66 -15.65
N GLY A 186 7.53 24.38 -16.00
CA GLY A 186 6.75 23.68 -17.02
C GLY A 186 7.45 23.47 -18.37
N THR A 187 8.59 24.13 -18.61
CA THR A 187 9.40 23.91 -19.84
C THR A 187 10.65 23.06 -19.60
N ILE A 188 11.12 22.95 -18.34
CA ILE A 188 12.24 22.07 -17.98
C ILE A 188 11.69 20.84 -17.22
N PRO A 189 11.88 19.61 -17.72
CA PRO A 189 11.46 18.40 -17.01
C PRO A 189 12.20 18.27 -15.68
N GLY A 190 11.46 18.03 -14.60
CA GLY A 190 11.96 18.02 -13.21
C GLY A 190 13.10 17.02 -12.93
N SER A 191 13.38 16.09 -13.85
CA SER A 191 14.49 15.14 -13.77
C SER A 191 15.88 15.74 -14.06
N ARG A 192 15.96 16.89 -14.75
CA ARG A 192 17.24 17.57 -15.04
C ARG A 192 17.58 18.70 -14.07
N ILE A 193 16.71 18.92 -13.09
CA ILE A 193 17.01 19.72 -11.92
C ILE A 193 17.93 18.88 -11.02
N THR A 194 19.22 18.89 -11.35
CA THR A 194 20.27 18.44 -10.43
C THR A 194 20.33 19.42 -9.26
N VAL A 195 20.58 18.88 -8.07
CA VAL A 195 20.47 19.49 -6.74
C VAL A 195 21.37 20.73 -6.58
N SER A 196 21.00 21.81 -7.25
CA SER A 196 21.49 23.17 -7.04
C SER A 196 20.38 24.22 -7.13
N SER A 197 19.13 23.81 -7.41
CA SER A 197 17.95 24.69 -7.39
C SER A 197 17.10 24.47 -6.12
N ILE A 198 17.74 24.56 -4.97
CA ILE A 198 17.05 25.21 -3.85
C ILE A 198 17.05 26.69 -4.28
N THR A 199 15.90 27.24 -4.67
CA THR A 199 15.80 28.64 -5.09
C THR A 199 16.35 29.53 -3.98
N GLU A 200 16.88 30.71 -4.29
CA GLU A 200 17.27 31.70 -3.27
C GLU A 200 16.06 32.10 -2.38
N ASP A 201 14.83 31.77 -2.78
CA ASP A 201 13.61 31.85 -1.96
C ASP A 201 13.28 30.62 -1.10
N GLN A 202 13.78 29.43 -1.45
CA GLN A 202 13.77 28.24 -0.58
C GLN A 202 15.05 28.16 0.27
N LEU A 203 16.11 28.86 -0.14
CA LEU A 203 17.25 29.27 0.66
C LEU A 203 16.92 30.51 1.47
N SER A 204 15.96 31.37 1.09
CA SER A 204 15.40 32.39 2.00
C SER A 204 14.32 31.79 2.89
N PHE A 205 13.64 30.71 2.52
CA PHE A 205 12.81 29.95 3.47
C PHE A 205 13.66 29.07 4.40
N ALA A 206 14.76 28.47 3.91
CA ALA A 206 15.73 27.76 4.74
C ALA A 206 16.74 28.70 5.45
N ALA A 207 16.92 29.95 5.02
CA ALA A 207 17.75 30.96 5.70
C ALA A 207 16.94 32.04 6.44
N ALA A 208 15.62 32.13 6.24
CA ALA A 208 14.71 32.91 7.09
C ALA A 208 13.93 32.04 8.08
N GLU A 209 13.69 30.74 7.82
CA GLU A 209 13.02 29.81 8.76
C GLU A 209 13.78 28.50 9.09
N GLY A 210 14.90 28.17 8.42
CA GLY A 210 15.82 27.10 8.85
C GLY A 210 15.52 25.68 8.32
N LEU A 211 16.52 24.78 8.44
CA LEU A 211 16.46 23.31 8.19
C LEU A 211 15.21 22.61 8.78
N ASN A 212 14.63 23.21 9.82
CA ASN A 212 13.42 22.75 10.48
C ASN A 212 12.20 22.69 9.54
N SER A 213 12.08 23.60 8.57
CA SER A 213 10.90 23.65 7.70
C SER A 213 10.86 22.52 6.65
N LEU A 214 12.03 22.12 6.12
CA LEU A 214 12.13 20.95 5.23
C LEU A 214 11.86 19.64 5.99
N LEU A 215 12.45 19.51 7.19
CA LEU A 215 12.19 18.37 8.07
C LEU A 215 10.70 18.29 8.44
N GLN A 216 10.05 19.43 8.65
CA GLN A 216 8.62 19.50 8.90
C GLN A 216 7.78 19.04 7.71
N ASN A 217 8.08 19.49 6.49
CA ASN A 217 7.35 19.04 5.29
C ASN A 217 7.51 17.54 5.03
N LEU A 218 8.71 16.97 5.26
CA LEU A 218 8.93 15.53 5.13
C LEU A 218 8.21 14.74 6.24
N ALA A 219 8.18 15.30 7.44
CA ALA A 219 7.47 14.73 8.57
C ALA A 219 5.95 14.73 8.31
N GLU A 220 5.37 15.85 7.86
CA GLU A 220 3.96 15.97 7.48
C GLU A 220 3.57 14.94 6.41
N ARG A 221 4.34 14.83 5.32
CA ARG A 221 4.07 13.81 4.28
C ARG A 221 4.14 12.38 4.80
N THR A 222 5.09 12.10 5.69
CA THR A 222 5.24 10.76 6.28
C THR A 222 4.07 10.44 7.21
N PHE A 223 3.60 11.44 7.96
CA PHE A 223 2.45 11.32 8.85
C PHE A 223 1.13 11.18 8.08
N ASP A 224 0.91 11.97 7.03
CA ASP A 224 -0.29 11.86 6.19
C ASP A 224 -0.41 10.49 5.51
N GLN A 225 0.73 9.87 5.17
CA GLN A 225 0.74 8.57 4.52
C GLN A 225 0.51 7.40 5.49
N ALA A 226 1.06 7.45 6.70
CA ALA A 226 1.17 6.27 7.57
C ALA A 226 0.91 6.52 9.06
N GLY A 227 0.58 7.76 9.47
CA GLY A 227 0.47 8.16 10.86
C GLY A 227 1.79 8.06 11.63
N SER A 228 1.71 7.93 12.95
CA SER A 228 2.84 7.57 13.81
C SER A 228 2.94 6.05 13.92
N TYR A 229 4.12 5.49 13.67
CA TYR A 229 4.30 4.04 13.63
C TYR A 229 5.68 3.60 14.10
N LEU A 230 5.74 2.36 14.57
CA LEU A 230 6.95 1.65 14.93
C LEU A 230 7.59 1.01 13.69
N VAL A 231 8.92 1.11 13.56
CA VAL A 231 9.66 0.46 12.47
C VAL A 231 10.28 -0.84 12.96
N ASN A 232 11.03 -0.78 14.07
CA ASN A 232 11.72 -1.94 14.65
C ASN A 232 12.15 -1.62 16.09
N GLY A 233 12.08 -2.61 17.00
CA GLY A 233 12.49 -2.48 18.40
C GLY A 233 11.51 -1.67 19.25
N LEU A 234 12.02 -0.96 20.27
CA LEU A 234 11.22 -0.23 21.27
C LEU A 234 10.20 -1.09 22.05
N ASP A 235 10.35 -2.42 22.03
CA ASP A 235 9.60 -3.30 22.91
C ASP A 235 10.01 -3.05 24.37
N SER A 236 9.02 -3.01 25.25
CA SER A 236 9.22 -2.83 26.68
C SER A 236 9.04 -4.14 27.43
N PHE A 237 9.89 -4.35 28.43
CA PHE A 237 9.84 -5.49 29.34
C PHE A 237 10.19 -5.05 30.77
N ILE A 238 9.87 -5.90 31.73
CA ILE A 238 10.08 -5.63 33.16
C ILE A 238 11.53 -5.98 33.53
N GLY A 239 12.20 -5.06 34.22
CA GLY A 239 13.52 -5.23 34.80
C GLY A 239 13.45 -5.53 36.30
N ASP A 240 14.44 -5.03 37.04
CA ASP A 240 14.49 -5.21 38.49
C ASP A 240 13.47 -4.31 39.23
N SER A 241 13.24 -4.59 40.51
CA SER A 241 12.42 -3.76 41.39
C SER A 241 13.14 -3.45 42.70
N ASP A 242 12.93 -2.25 43.24
CA ASP A 242 13.53 -1.81 44.51
C ASP A 242 12.56 -1.97 45.71
N GLY A 243 11.37 -2.54 45.47
CA GLY A 243 10.29 -2.73 46.45
C GLY A 243 9.21 -1.65 46.43
N ASP A 244 9.49 -0.47 45.86
CA ASP A 244 8.51 0.63 45.69
C ASP A 244 8.32 1.02 44.22
N ASN A 245 9.34 0.80 43.39
CA ASN A 245 9.38 1.05 41.96
C ASN A 245 9.84 -0.19 41.21
N VAL A 246 9.30 -0.35 40.01
CA VAL A 246 9.64 -1.40 39.05
C VAL A 246 10.27 -0.74 37.83
N GLU A 247 11.39 -1.29 37.37
CA GLU A 247 12.04 -0.84 36.15
C GLU A 247 11.28 -1.35 34.93
N VAL A 248 10.84 -0.43 34.06
CA VAL A 248 10.35 -0.78 32.73
C VAL A 248 11.41 -0.39 31.71
N ILE A 249 12.04 -1.40 31.11
CA ILE A 249 13.15 -1.23 30.16
C ILE A 249 12.57 -1.28 28.75
N THR A 250 12.71 -0.17 28.02
CA THR A 250 12.37 -0.10 26.60
C THR A 250 13.64 -0.30 25.76
N ASN A 251 13.66 -1.31 24.91
CA ASN A 251 14.82 -1.66 24.09
C ASN A 251 15.19 -0.55 23.08
N ALA A 252 16.43 -0.62 22.58
CA ALA A 252 16.85 0.19 21.44
C ALA A 252 15.96 -0.07 20.21
N GLY A 253 15.73 0.95 19.39
CA GLY A 253 14.82 0.85 18.27
C GLY A 253 14.53 2.17 17.55
N ARG A 254 13.61 2.10 16.59
CA ARG A 254 13.23 3.19 15.71
C ARG A 254 11.72 3.30 15.55
N ALA A 255 11.21 4.51 15.67
CA ALA A 255 9.83 4.87 15.34
C ALA A 255 9.77 6.19 14.56
N TYR A 256 8.65 6.42 13.88
CA TYR A 256 8.28 7.71 13.30
C TYR A 256 7.07 8.27 14.06
N ILE A 257 7.20 9.47 14.59
CA ILE A 257 6.19 10.13 15.44
C ILE A 257 5.91 11.50 14.83
N GLN A 258 4.67 11.74 14.38
CA GLN A 258 4.34 12.88 13.52
C GLN A 258 5.27 13.00 12.30
N GLY A 259 5.79 11.87 11.81
CA GLY A 259 6.77 11.81 10.73
C GLY A 259 8.22 12.17 11.09
N TYR A 260 8.50 12.58 12.32
CA TYR A 260 9.87 12.73 12.82
C TYR A 260 10.43 11.40 13.30
N ARG A 261 11.69 11.13 12.97
CA ARG A 261 12.38 9.89 13.35
C ARG A 261 12.85 9.97 14.81
N LEU A 262 12.29 9.12 15.67
CA LEU A 262 12.87 8.80 16.97
C LEU A 262 13.75 7.55 16.82
N GLN A 263 15.04 7.70 17.15
CA GLN A 263 16.00 6.60 17.18
C GLN A 263 16.62 6.54 18.59
N LYS A 264 16.56 5.37 19.21
CA LYS A 264 17.27 5.08 20.46
C LYS A 264 18.28 3.97 20.19
N ASP A 265 19.56 4.27 20.36
CA ASP A 265 20.64 3.31 20.13
C ASP A 265 20.94 2.46 21.38
N LEU A 266 20.45 2.90 22.53
CA LEU A 266 20.57 2.19 23.81
C LEU A 266 19.18 2.04 24.46
N PRO A 267 18.96 0.97 25.24
CA PRO A 267 17.75 0.81 26.03
C PRO A 267 17.53 1.99 26.99
N THR A 268 16.28 2.34 27.24
CA THR A 268 15.88 3.39 28.18
C THR A 268 15.07 2.76 29.31
N THR A 269 15.47 2.98 30.56
CA THR A 269 14.74 2.51 31.74
C THR A 269 13.82 3.61 32.27
N THR A 270 12.55 3.27 32.50
CA THR A 270 11.57 4.14 33.13
C THR A 270 11.12 3.53 34.45
N MET A 271 11.27 4.26 35.55
CA MET A 271 10.80 3.80 36.87
C MET A 271 9.29 3.97 36.96
N VAL A 272 8.59 2.87 37.25
CA VAL A 272 7.15 2.85 37.51
C VAL A 272 6.93 2.52 38.99
N PRO A 273 6.42 3.45 39.81
CA PRO A 273 6.08 3.15 41.20
C PRO A 273 4.94 2.12 41.26
N LYS A 274 4.82 1.36 42.35
CA LYS A 274 3.62 0.56 42.62
C LYS A 274 2.40 1.44 42.87
N SER A 275 1.20 0.91 42.67
CA SER A 275 -0.05 1.66 42.92
C SER A 275 -0.43 1.60 44.39
N VAL A 276 -0.35 2.73 45.10
CA VAL A 276 -0.66 2.83 46.55
C VAL A 276 -1.91 3.66 46.84
N ALA A 277 -2.66 4.06 45.81
CA ALA A 277 -3.91 4.78 45.97
C ALA A 277 -4.95 3.90 46.67
N THR A 278 -5.80 4.51 47.50
CA THR A 278 -6.76 3.78 48.32
C THR A 278 -8.18 4.25 48.07
N LYS A 279 -9.14 3.37 48.35
CA LYS A 279 -10.56 3.68 48.40
C LYS A 279 -11.18 3.03 49.63
N SER A 280 -12.09 3.76 50.28
CA SER A 280 -12.79 3.26 51.45
C SER A 280 -14.07 2.53 51.05
N VAL A 281 -14.32 1.40 51.69
CA VAL A 281 -15.64 0.77 51.77
C VAL A 281 -16.20 1.05 53.16
N ARG A 282 -17.46 1.47 53.21
CA ARG A 282 -18.20 1.71 54.46
C ARG A 282 -19.32 0.69 54.57
N GLY A 283 -19.41 0.01 55.69
CA GLY A 283 -20.54 -0.84 56.07
C GLY A 283 -20.61 -2.19 55.37
N GLU A 284 -19.48 -2.84 55.05
CA GLU A 284 -19.53 -4.19 54.49
C GLU A 284 -20.04 -5.17 55.56
N GLN A 285 -21.17 -5.82 55.28
CA GLN A 285 -21.78 -6.76 56.22
C GLN A 285 -21.24 -8.18 56.06
N LYS A 286 -20.86 -8.80 57.18
CA LYS A 286 -20.50 -10.22 57.30
C LYS A 286 -21.32 -10.84 58.42
N THR A 287 -21.94 -11.99 58.19
CA THR A 287 -22.62 -12.73 59.25
C THR A 287 -21.61 -13.57 60.02
N TYR A 288 -21.48 -13.29 61.32
CA TYR A 288 -20.62 -14.06 62.20
C TYR A 288 -21.21 -15.45 62.45
N ASN A 289 -20.35 -16.47 62.45
CA ASN A 289 -20.72 -17.86 62.68
C ASN A 289 -19.67 -18.49 63.58
N VAL A 290 -20.11 -19.10 64.68
CA VAL A 290 -19.23 -19.81 65.60
C VAL A 290 -18.52 -20.94 64.86
N GLY A 291 -17.19 -20.92 64.89
CA GLY A 291 -16.33 -21.87 64.16
C GLY A 291 -15.73 -21.32 62.86
N THR A 292 -16.15 -20.14 62.39
CA THR A 292 -15.49 -19.40 61.31
C THR A 292 -14.84 -18.15 61.88
N ARG A 293 -13.51 -18.08 61.82
CA ARG A 293 -12.77 -16.91 62.34
C ARG A 293 -12.28 -15.92 61.30
N ARG A 294 -12.17 -16.35 60.05
CA ARG A 294 -11.59 -15.58 58.94
C ARG A 294 -12.70 -15.13 57.99
N TYR A 295 -12.89 -13.83 57.87
CA TYR A 295 -13.90 -13.22 57.01
C TYR A 295 -13.22 -12.44 55.90
N ALA A 296 -13.17 -13.04 54.71
CA ALA A 296 -12.61 -12.39 53.52
C ALA A 296 -13.46 -11.17 53.14
N LEU A 297 -12.79 -10.07 52.84
CA LEU A 297 -13.41 -8.83 52.36
C LEU A 297 -13.69 -8.92 50.87
N ASN A 298 -14.73 -8.22 50.40
CA ASN A 298 -15.12 -8.26 49.00
C ASN A 298 -14.16 -7.46 48.10
N SER A 299 -13.60 -6.37 48.61
CA SER A 299 -12.60 -5.56 47.91
C SER A 299 -11.21 -5.86 48.46
N THR A 300 -10.29 -6.20 47.57
CA THR A 300 -8.92 -6.60 47.88
C THR A 300 -7.97 -5.89 46.92
N PRO A 301 -6.70 -5.67 47.27
CA PRO A 301 -6.01 -5.94 48.54
C PRO A 301 -6.34 -4.95 49.66
N LEU A 302 -6.53 -5.43 50.88
CA LEU A 302 -6.72 -4.62 52.09
C LEU A 302 -5.47 -3.79 52.40
N LYS A 303 -5.64 -2.50 52.70
CA LYS A 303 -4.60 -1.67 53.34
C LYS A 303 -4.73 -1.78 54.85
N GLU A 304 -5.90 -1.42 55.37
CA GLU A 304 -6.22 -1.49 56.79
C GLU A 304 -7.72 -1.48 57.00
N SER A 305 -8.18 -2.19 58.04
CA SER A 305 -9.49 -1.93 58.62
C SER A 305 -9.49 -0.61 59.40
N THR A 306 -10.55 0.17 59.25
CA THR A 306 -10.72 1.45 59.94
C THR A 306 -11.69 1.34 61.12
N GLN A 307 -12.75 0.54 60.96
CA GLN A 307 -13.74 0.29 62.00
C GLN A 307 -14.39 -1.08 61.77
N VAL A 308 -14.49 -1.87 62.84
CA VAL A 308 -15.27 -3.10 62.85
C VAL A 308 -16.30 -2.97 63.96
N GLU A 309 -17.57 -3.07 63.62
CA GLU A 309 -18.67 -3.07 64.58
C GLU A 309 -19.35 -4.42 64.58
N ALA A 310 -19.59 -4.95 65.76
CA ALA A 310 -20.29 -6.22 65.93
C ALA A 310 -21.25 -6.14 67.11
N ILE A 311 -22.23 -7.05 67.11
CA ILE A 311 -23.13 -7.22 68.24
C ILE A 311 -22.45 -8.20 69.20
N VAL A 312 -22.15 -7.74 70.41
CA VAL A 312 -21.47 -8.52 71.45
C VAL A 312 -22.42 -8.71 72.64
N GLU A 313 -22.34 -9.87 73.28
CA GLU A 313 -23.09 -10.16 74.51
C GLU A 313 -22.27 -9.78 75.75
N ILE A 314 -22.90 -9.10 76.70
CA ILE A 314 -22.31 -8.79 78.01
C ILE A 314 -23.25 -9.16 79.14
N VAL A 315 -22.66 -9.61 80.26
CA VAL A 315 -23.34 -9.80 81.53
C VAL A 315 -22.79 -8.79 82.52
N SER A 316 -23.64 -7.93 83.06
CA SER A 316 -23.22 -6.92 84.05
C SER A 316 -24.24 -6.74 85.16
N ASN A 317 -23.76 -6.28 86.31
CA ASN A 317 -24.60 -5.91 87.45
C ASN A 317 -25.03 -4.45 87.31
N ILE A 318 -26.34 -4.21 87.24
CA ILE A 318 -26.97 -2.90 87.17
C ILE A 318 -27.57 -2.57 88.54
N THR A 319 -27.48 -1.31 88.95
CA THR A 319 -28.06 -0.84 90.22
C THR A 319 -29.45 -0.27 89.95
N ARG A 320 -30.46 -0.75 90.70
CA ARG A 320 -31.84 -0.25 90.58
C ARG A 320 -31.94 1.23 90.97
N GLY A 321 -32.51 2.03 90.07
CA GLY A 321 -32.74 3.46 90.22
C GLY A 321 -33.61 3.82 91.43
N SER A 322 -33.57 5.11 91.81
CA SER A 322 -34.21 5.60 93.03
C SER A 322 -35.74 5.75 92.96
N VAL A 323 -36.36 5.39 91.83
CA VAL A 323 -37.80 5.53 91.56
C VAL A 323 -38.34 4.16 91.14
N GLY A 324 -39.35 3.65 91.85
CA GLY A 324 -40.04 2.42 91.48
C GLY A 324 -40.82 2.60 90.17
N GLY A 325 -40.79 1.60 89.31
CA GLY A 325 -41.28 1.72 87.93
C GLY A 325 -40.51 2.72 87.05
N GLY A 326 -39.25 3.04 87.40
CA GLY A 326 -38.37 3.91 86.60
C GLY A 326 -37.40 3.12 85.72
N GLU A 327 -36.78 3.82 84.76
CA GLU A 327 -35.81 3.28 83.80
C GLU A 327 -34.38 3.22 84.37
N ASP A 328 -33.67 2.11 84.12
CA ASP A 328 -32.27 1.92 84.49
C ASP A 328 -31.37 1.79 83.24
N LEU A 329 -30.34 2.65 83.14
CA LEU A 329 -29.45 2.70 81.97
C LEU A 329 -28.52 1.49 81.92
N LEU A 330 -28.48 0.83 80.76
CA LEU A 330 -27.46 -0.16 80.43
C LEU A 330 -26.23 0.52 79.82
N ALA A 331 -25.06 0.16 80.35
CA ALA A 331 -23.76 0.57 79.82
C ALA A 331 -22.90 -0.69 79.67
N PRO A 332 -22.39 -1.01 78.47
CA PRO A 332 -22.30 -0.17 77.27
C PRO A 332 -23.60 -0.04 76.41
N ASN A 333 -23.64 0.99 75.55
CA ASN A 333 -24.74 1.30 74.60
C ASN A 333 -24.17 1.64 73.20
N PRO A 334 -24.94 1.52 72.09
CA PRO A 334 -26.37 1.25 72.01
C PRO A 334 -26.73 -0.24 72.23
N VAL A 335 -27.77 -0.48 73.04
CA VAL A 335 -28.32 -1.82 73.32
C VAL A 335 -29.12 -2.30 72.12
N VAL A 336 -28.89 -3.54 71.70
CA VAL A 336 -29.64 -4.20 70.61
C VAL A 336 -30.82 -4.97 71.19
N ASP A 337 -30.56 -5.91 72.10
CA ASP A 337 -31.58 -6.77 72.69
C ASP A 337 -31.20 -7.18 74.13
N ILE A 338 -32.16 -7.20 75.05
CA ILE A 338 -31.97 -7.66 76.43
C ILE A 338 -32.38 -9.14 76.50
N LEU A 339 -31.40 -10.01 76.72
CA LEU A 339 -31.60 -11.46 76.71
C LEU A 339 -32.15 -11.99 78.04
N GLU A 340 -31.72 -11.41 79.17
CA GLU A 340 -32.14 -11.84 80.50
C GLU A 340 -31.92 -10.75 81.56
N VAL A 341 -32.90 -10.59 82.47
CA VAL A 341 -32.77 -9.77 83.68
C VAL A 341 -33.02 -10.66 84.88
N SER A 342 -32.08 -10.75 85.81
CA SER A 342 -32.18 -11.65 86.98
C SER A 342 -31.58 -11.06 88.26
N GLN A 343 -32.11 -11.46 89.41
CA GLN A 343 -31.54 -11.15 90.72
C GLN A 343 -31.46 -12.44 91.54
N GLY A 344 -30.25 -12.97 91.71
CA GLY A 344 -30.06 -14.28 92.33
C GLY A 344 -30.65 -15.40 91.46
N ALA A 345 -31.59 -16.17 92.00
CA ALA A 345 -32.28 -17.24 91.26
C ALA A 345 -33.57 -16.76 90.56
N THR A 346 -34.00 -15.52 90.78
CA THR A 346 -35.22 -14.96 90.20
C THR A 346 -34.91 -14.34 88.84
N VAL A 347 -35.58 -14.80 87.79
CA VAL A 347 -35.54 -14.23 86.43
C VAL A 347 -36.83 -13.44 86.19
N PHE A 348 -36.70 -12.17 85.81
CA PHE A 348 -37.84 -11.27 85.58
C PHE A 348 -38.34 -11.38 84.14
N GLN A 349 -39.65 -11.34 83.95
CA GLN A 349 -40.30 -11.58 82.65
C GLN A 349 -40.53 -10.29 81.86
N GLU A 350 -40.09 -10.28 80.62
CA GLU A 350 -40.35 -9.17 79.68
C GLU A 350 -41.86 -9.03 79.39
N GLY A 351 -42.36 -7.79 79.34
CA GLY A 351 -43.79 -7.46 79.15
C GLY A 351 -44.65 -7.59 80.41
N VAL A 352 -44.10 -8.11 81.52
CA VAL A 352 -44.79 -8.23 82.82
C VAL A 352 -44.05 -7.44 83.90
N ASP A 353 -42.76 -7.74 84.08
CA ASP A 353 -41.90 -7.13 85.10
C ASP A 353 -41.13 -5.94 84.53
N TRP A 354 -40.61 -6.08 83.31
CA TRP A 354 -39.83 -5.05 82.61
C TRP A 354 -40.09 -5.07 81.10
N GLN A 355 -39.69 -4.02 80.40
CA GLN A 355 -39.61 -3.96 78.93
C GLN A 355 -38.34 -3.22 78.50
N GLN A 356 -37.83 -3.49 77.30
CA GLN A 356 -36.71 -2.72 76.76
C GLN A 356 -37.18 -1.34 76.27
N SER A 357 -36.57 -0.27 76.78
CA SER A 357 -36.79 1.11 76.34
C SER A 357 -35.47 1.68 75.83
N GLY A 358 -35.15 1.45 74.55
CA GLY A 358 -33.88 1.85 73.96
C GLY A 358 -32.68 1.23 74.70
N ASN A 359 -31.89 2.08 75.38
CA ASN A 359 -30.72 1.67 76.17
C ASN A 359 -31.06 1.35 77.65
N TYR A 360 -32.33 1.31 78.00
CA TYR A 360 -32.78 1.20 79.39
C TYR A 360 -33.60 -0.08 79.60
N VAL A 361 -33.49 -0.63 80.81
CA VAL A 361 -34.50 -1.55 81.36
C VAL A 361 -35.60 -0.68 81.96
N ASP A 362 -36.78 -0.65 81.34
CA ASP A 362 -37.95 0.04 81.86
C ASP A 362 -38.80 -0.92 82.71
N TRP A 363 -38.98 -0.59 83.98
CA TRP A 363 -39.73 -1.44 84.91
C TRP A 363 -41.21 -1.01 84.92
N LEU A 364 -42.12 -1.93 84.61
CA LEU A 364 -43.53 -1.61 84.32
C LEU A 364 -44.36 -1.25 85.57
N GLY A 365 -43.79 -1.39 86.77
CA GLY A 365 -44.41 -1.07 88.06
C GLY A 365 -45.57 -1.98 88.49
N THR A 366 -46.09 -2.82 87.59
CA THR A 366 -47.15 -3.82 87.86
C THR A 366 -46.64 -5.23 88.14
N GLY A 367 -45.39 -5.52 87.78
CA GLY A 367 -44.71 -6.79 88.03
C GLY A 367 -43.73 -6.74 89.21
N SER A 368 -42.94 -7.80 89.37
CA SER A 368 -41.89 -7.88 90.40
C SER A 368 -40.67 -7.07 89.96
N GLU A 369 -40.20 -6.12 90.76
CA GLU A 369 -38.96 -5.38 90.51
C GLU A 369 -37.92 -5.60 91.63
N PRO A 370 -36.61 -5.57 91.33
CA PRO A 370 -35.55 -5.52 92.33
C PRO A 370 -35.76 -4.36 93.32
N ALA A 371 -35.37 -4.57 94.58
CA ALA A 371 -35.48 -3.50 95.58
C ALA A 371 -34.61 -2.29 95.20
N ILE A 372 -35.13 -1.08 95.39
CA ILE A 372 -34.42 0.18 95.10
C ILE A 372 -33.05 0.20 95.78
N GLY A 373 -32.00 0.53 95.02
CA GLY A 373 -30.61 0.55 95.49
C GLY A 373 -29.92 -0.82 95.59
N THR A 374 -30.60 -1.92 95.25
CA THR A 374 -29.95 -3.24 95.09
C THR A 374 -29.44 -3.44 93.67
N THR A 375 -28.44 -4.31 93.51
CA THR A 375 -27.91 -4.70 92.20
C THR A 375 -28.63 -5.93 91.67
N TYR A 376 -28.88 -5.96 90.37
CA TYR A 376 -29.41 -7.11 89.63
C TYR A 376 -28.56 -7.33 88.38
N THR A 377 -28.53 -8.56 87.89
CA THR A 377 -27.74 -8.94 86.71
C THR A 377 -28.59 -8.75 85.46
N VAL A 378 -28.00 -8.12 84.45
CA VAL A 378 -28.58 -8.05 83.11
C VAL A 378 -27.61 -8.69 82.13
N ARG A 379 -28.14 -9.53 81.25
CA ARG A 379 -27.45 -10.10 80.10
C ARG A 379 -28.09 -9.54 78.85
N TRP A 380 -27.32 -8.79 78.08
CA TRP A 380 -27.85 -8.10 76.89
C TRP A 380 -26.80 -8.06 75.79
N THR A 381 -27.27 -7.80 74.57
CA THR A 381 -26.45 -7.58 73.40
C THR A 381 -26.38 -6.09 73.08
N TYR A 382 -25.21 -5.61 72.67
CA TYR A 382 -25.02 -4.20 72.30
C TYR A 382 -24.08 -4.09 71.10
N THR A 383 -24.19 -3.00 70.36
CA THR A 383 -23.24 -2.72 69.26
C THR A 383 -21.93 -2.23 69.86
N LYS A 384 -20.87 -3.02 69.69
CA LYS A 384 -19.50 -2.69 70.11
C LYS A 384 -18.67 -2.33 68.89
N GLN A 385 -17.90 -1.23 68.98
CA GLN A 385 -16.76 -1.04 68.12
C GLN A 385 -15.62 -1.94 68.62
N MET A 386 -15.28 -2.95 67.83
CA MET A 386 -14.27 -3.95 68.16
C MET A 386 -12.88 -3.32 68.20
N ILE A 387 -12.02 -3.84 69.07
CA ILE A 387 -10.65 -3.34 69.28
C ILE A 387 -9.66 -4.16 68.46
N LYS A 388 -8.96 -3.50 67.52
CA LYS A 388 -7.91 -4.12 66.70
C LYS A 388 -6.72 -4.57 67.57
N GLY A 389 -6.20 -5.77 67.33
CA GLY A 389 -5.13 -6.42 68.11
C GLY A 389 -5.61 -7.12 69.38
N THR A 390 -6.90 -7.02 69.74
CA THR A 390 -7.48 -7.71 70.90
C THR A 390 -8.71 -8.53 70.52
N ASP A 391 -9.70 -7.89 69.89
CA ASP A 391 -10.93 -8.56 69.44
C ASP A 391 -10.80 -9.08 68.00
N TYR A 392 -9.98 -8.43 67.17
CA TYR A 392 -9.73 -8.84 65.79
C TYR A 392 -8.39 -8.31 65.27
N VAL A 393 -7.88 -8.88 64.18
CA VAL A 393 -6.72 -8.38 63.42
C VAL A 393 -7.03 -8.33 61.92
N ASP A 394 -6.22 -7.54 61.19
CA ASP A 394 -6.17 -7.62 59.73
C ASP A 394 -5.33 -8.85 59.38
N ALA A 395 -5.89 -9.79 58.62
CA ALA A 395 -5.23 -11.03 58.23
C ALA A 395 -4.84 -11.98 59.39
N GLY A 396 -3.55 -12.07 59.72
CA GLY A 396 -2.98 -13.07 60.63
C GLY A 396 -2.61 -12.50 62.00
N TRP A 397 -2.48 -13.37 62.99
CA TRP A 397 -2.11 -13.04 64.37
C TRP A 397 -0.61 -13.19 64.64
N PHE A 398 0.20 -13.55 63.64
CA PHE A 398 1.66 -13.60 63.81
C PHE A 398 2.21 -12.22 64.18
N GLY A 399 3.08 -12.18 65.19
CA GLY A 399 3.66 -10.94 65.73
C GLY A 399 2.80 -10.21 66.78
N GLU A 400 1.55 -10.63 67.00
CA GLU A 400 0.70 -10.07 68.05
C GLU A 400 1.00 -10.65 69.43
N SER A 401 0.69 -9.88 70.48
CA SER A 401 0.95 -10.30 71.86
C SER A 401 0.15 -11.56 72.23
N GLY A 402 0.83 -12.62 72.69
CA GLY A 402 0.20 -13.90 73.03
C GLY A 402 0.10 -14.89 71.88
N HIS A 403 0.59 -14.52 70.69
CA HIS A 403 0.63 -15.32 69.48
C HIS A 403 2.09 -15.59 69.03
N PRO A 404 2.32 -16.50 68.06
CA PRO A 404 3.67 -16.77 67.55
C PRO A 404 4.33 -15.50 67.00
N SER A 405 5.62 -15.28 67.31
CA SER A 405 6.37 -14.14 66.82
C SER A 405 6.56 -14.18 65.30
N ALA A 406 6.73 -13.01 64.67
CA ALA A 406 7.21 -12.92 63.31
C ALA A 406 8.62 -13.54 63.18
N GLY A 407 8.89 -14.24 62.08
CA GLY A 407 10.15 -14.93 61.81
C GLY A 407 9.97 -16.18 60.95
N GLU A 408 11.05 -16.95 60.78
CA GLU A 408 11.02 -18.19 60.00
C GLU A 408 10.30 -19.31 60.76
N HIS A 409 9.24 -19.84 60.15
CA HIS A 409 8.50 -20.99 60.67
C HIS A 409 8.70 -22.20 59.74
N PHE A 410 8.95 -23.35 60.34
CA PHE A 410 9.14 -24.63 59.66
C PHE A 410 7.90 -25.50 59.81
N TYR A 411 7.51 -26.20 58.76
CA TYR A 411 6.34 -27.07 58.74
C TYR A 411 6.68 -28.45 58.21
N GLN A 412 6.12 -29.47 58.88
CA GLN A 412 6.12 -30.86 58.43
C GLN A 412 4.68 -31.36 58.41
N VAL A 413 4.26 -31.97 57.30
CA VAL A 413 2.96 -32.64 57.22
C VAL A 413 3.18 -34.13 57.11
N THR A 414 2.42 -34.92 57.87
CA THR A 414 2.48 -36.38 57.89
C THR A 414 1.11 -36.96 57.54
N VAL A 415 1.10 -38.21 57.06
CA VAL A 415 -0.12 -38.94 56.71
C VAL A 415 -0.51 -39.89 57.83
N LEU A 416 -1.78 -39.90 58.19
CA LEU A 416 -2.39 -40.87 59.08
C LEU A 416 -3.15 -41.94 58.29
N ASP A 417 -3.07 -43.18 58.76
CA ASP A 417 -3.97 -44.27 58.37
C ASP A 417 -4.61 -44.91 59.62
N ALA A 418 -5.26 -46.07 59.47
CA ALA A 418 -5.81 -46.81 60.63
C ALA A 418 -4.73 -47.46 61.52
N SER A 419 -3.49 -47.60 61.03
CA SER A 419 -2.39 -48.33 61.65
C SER A 419 -1.40 -47.41 62.38
N GLY A 420 -1.30 -46.15 61.97
CA GLY A 420 -0.39 -45.17 62.54
C GLY A 420 -0.17 -43.94 61.66
N GLU A 421 1.06 -43.43 61.65
CA GLU A 421 1.44 -42.17 61.03
C GLU A 421 2.79 -42.30 60.31
N THR A 422 3.01 -41.54 59.24
CA THR A 422 4.31 -41.48 58.56
C THR A 422 5.38 -40.83 59.44
N GLU A 423 6.64 -41.20 59.24
CA GLU A 423 7.76 -40.62 59.99
C GLU A 423 8.05 -39.16 59.67
N TYR A 424 8.78 -38.52 60.59
CA TYR A 424 9.50 -37.29 60.35
C TYR A 424 10.55 -37.50 59.24
N ASP A 425 10.51 -36.64 58.23
CA ASP A 425 11.45 -36.63 57.12
C ASP A 425 11.98 -35.21 56.94
N ALA A 426 13.22 -34.97 57.37
CA ALA A 426 13.86 -33.66 57.30
C ALA A 426 13.97 -33.13 55.85
N ALA A 427 13.98 -34.00 54.84
CA ALA A 427 14.01 -33.60 53.44
C ALA A 427 12.66 -33.08 52.92
N LYS A 428 11.57 -33.27 53.69
CA LYS A 428 10.21 -32.82 53.34
C LYS A 428 9.72 -31.64 54.19
N VAL A 429 10.56 -31.11 55.06
CA VAL A 429 10.29 -29.88 55.81
C VAL A 429 10.30 -28.70 54.83
N ILE A 430 9.32 -27.82 54.98
CA ILE A 430 9.24 -26.55 54.25
C ILE A 430 9.24 -25.38 55.23
N SER A 431 9.81 -24.26 54.84
CA SER A 431 9.84 -23.05 55.68
C SER A 431 9.40 -21.81 54.91
N ARG A 432 8.95 -20.81 55.68
CA ARG A 432 8.66 -19.47 55.17
C ARG A 432 8.96 -18.45 56.28
N ASP A 433 9.68 -17.38 55.92
CA ASP A 433 9.79 -16.20 56.77
C ASP A 433 8.43 -15.48 56.81
N THR A 434 7.81 -15.46 57.99
CA THR A 434 6.43 -14.98 58.19
C THR A 434 6.48 -13.67 58.94
N LEU A 435 6.10 -12.58 58.26
CA LEU A 435 6.07 -11.24 58.84
C LEU A 435 4.84 -11.07 59.76
N ALA A 436 4.86 -10.02 60.58
CA ALA A 436 3.73 -9.70 61.43
C ALA A 436 2.47 -9.43 60.60
N GLY A 437 1.33 -9.98 61.00
CA GLY A 437 0.06 -9.88 60.26
C GLY A 437 -0.09 -10.84 59.08
N GLU A 438 0.92 -11.65 58.75
CA GLU A 438 0.83 -12.59 57.63
C GLU A 438 0.13 -13.91 57.99
N ILE A 439 -0.23 -14.68 56.97
CA ILE A 439 -0.84 -16.00 57.10
C ILE A 439 -0.06 -16.98 56.23
N ASN A 440 0.17 -18.21 56.70
CA ASN A 440 0.79 -19.27 55.92
C ASN A 440 -0.27 -20.25 55.40
N LYS A 441 -0.29 -20.48 54.09
CA LYS A 441 -1.15 -21.49 53.45
C LYS A 441 -0.33 -22.69 53.00
N LEU A 442 -0.63 -23.84 53.57
CA LEU A 442 -0.04 -25.13 53.27
C LEU A 442 -0.96 -25.91 52.33
N SER A 443 -0.40 -26.59 51.33
CA SER A 443 -1.14 -27.46 50.41
C SER A 443 -0.36 -28.69 50.00
N TRP A 444 -1.05 -29.81 49.80
CA TRP A 444 -0.48 -31.10 49.37
C TRP A 444 -1.47 -31.89 48.51
N LEU A 445 -0.97 -32.91 47.80
CA LEU A 445 -1.85 -33.81 47.03
C LEU A 445 -2.47 -34.89 47.93
N PRO A 446 -3.72 -35.32 47.67
CA PRO A 446 -4.33 -36.44 48.39
C PRO A 446 -3.46 -37.70 48.32
N VAL A 447 -3.24 -38.35 49.46
CA VAL A 447 -2.53 -39.62 49.56
C VAL A 447 -3.55 -40.76 49.63
N ASN A 448 -3.43 -41.73 48.71
CA ASN A 448 -4.32 -42.87 48.65
C ASN A 448 -4.19 -43.73 49.92
N GLY A 449 -5.31 -44.08 50.56
CA GLY A 449 -5.34 -44.82 51.82
C GLY A 449 -5.21 -43.97 53.09
N ALA A 450 -5.08 -42.65 52.97
CA ALA A 450 -5.03 -41.75 54.13
C ALA A 450 -6.39 -41.64 54.84
N THR A 451 -6.39 -41.67 56.17
CA THR A 451 -7.54 -41.37 57.04
C THR A 451 -7.51 -39.94 57.56
N GLY A 452 -6.35 -39.28 57.51
CA GLY A 452 -6.15 -37.87 57.87
C GLY A 452 -4.71 -37.41 57.63
N TYR A 453 -4.43 -36.15 57.98
CA TYR A 453 -3.08 -35.58 57.95
C TYR A 453 -2.82 -34.82 59.25
N ARG A 454 -1.56 -34.81 59.71
CA ARG A 454 -1.12 -33.97 60.83
C ARG A 454 -0.14 -32.92 60.34
N VAL A 455 -0.35 -31.70 60.79
CA VAL A 455 0.49 -30.55 60.50
C VAL A 455 1.26 -30.21 61.77
N TYR A 456 2.58 -30.21 61.66
CA TYR A 456 3.50 -29.82 62.71
C TYR A 456 4.14 -28.48 62.36
N ARG A 457 4.39 -27.65 63.37
CA ARG A 457 5.12 -26.38 63.24
C ARG A 457 6.33 -26.40 64.18
N GLY A 458 7.45 -25.87 63.70
CA GLY A 458 8.68 -25.70 64.47
C GLY A 458 9.28 -24.30 64.27
N SER A 459 10.03 -23.83 65.26
CA SER A 459 10.80 -22.58 65.18
C SER A 459 12.24 -22.80 64.69
N GLN A 460 12.65 -24.06 64.56
CA GLN A 460 13.96 -24.53 64.09
C GLN A 460 13.78 -25.84 63.32
N ASN A 461 14.79 -26.23 62.54
CA ASN A 461 14.82 -27.48 61.78
C ASN A 461 16.14 -28.24 62.03
N THR A 462 16.43 -28.55 63.29
CA THR A 462 17.64 -29.29 63.67
C THR A 462 17.33 -30.75 64.00
N ASP A 463 16.21 -31.01 64.66
CA ASP A 463 15.75 -32.35 65.04
C ASP A 463 14.20 -32.44 65.01
N ARG A 464 13.64 -33.66 64.96
CA ARG A 464 12.19 -33.89 65.06
C ARG A 464 11.58 -33.28 66.32
N ALA A 465 12.40 -33.11 67.37
CA ALA A 465 11.99 -32.53 68.65
C ALA A 465 11.62 -31.04 68.54
N ASP A 466 12.07 -30.36 67.49
CA ASP A 466 11.79 -28.94 67.24
C ASP A 466 10.38 -28.70 66.70
N PHE A 467 9.70 -29.77 66.26
CA PHE A 467 8.37 -29.75 65.67
C PHE A 467 7.32 -30.21 66.67
N GLU A 468 6.25 -29.43 66.80
CA GLU A 468 5.12 -29.74 67.67
C GLU A 468 3.81 -29.77 66.88
N LEU A 469 2.90 -30.66 67.28
CA LEU A 469 1.63 -30.85 66.59
C LEU A 469 0.75 -29.60 66.70
N LEU A 470 0.42 -29.03 65.54
CA LEU A 470 -0.43 -27.84 65.43
C LEU A 470 -1.88 -28.23 65.12
N LYS A 471 -2.09 -29.11 64.13
CA LYS A 471 -3.45 -29.50 63.72
C LYS A 471 -3.51 -30.89 63.11
N GLU A 472 -4.59 -31.61 63.39
CA GLU A 472 -5.01 -32.80 62.64
C GLU A 472 -6.20 -32.44 61.73
N VAL A 473 -6.13 -32.85 60.46
CA VAL A 473 -7.17 -32.60 59.45
C VAL A 473 -7.63 -33.92 58.80
N ALA A 474 -8.89 -33.97 58.40
CA ALA A 474 -9.49 -35.17 57.80
C ALA A 474 -8.88 -35.49 56.41
N SER A 475 -9.01 -36.75 55.95
CA SER A 475 -8.40 -37.22 54.69
C SER A 475 -8.83 -36.48 53.42
N GLY A 476 -10.01 -35.85 53.42
CA GLY A 476 -10.51 -35.02 52.31
C GLY A 476 -9.93 -33.60 52.27
N VAL A 477 -9.17 -33.18 53.29
CA VAL A 477 -8.57 -31.85 53.39
C VAL A 477 -7.14 -31.90 52.85
N THR A 478 -6.88 -31.12 51.81
CA THR A 478 -5.58 -31.02 51.13
C THR A 478 -4.87 -29.69 51.37
N THR A 479 -5.48 -28.81 52.16
CA THR A 479 -4.94 -27.49 52.46
C THR A 479 -5.17 -27.14 53.92
N TYR A 480 -4.18 -26.53 54.56
CA TYR A 480 -4.31 -25.96 55.90
C TYR A 480 -3.78 -24.53 55.90
N VAL A 481 -4.38 -23.68 56.73
CA VAL A 481 -4.01 -22.26 56.81
C VAL A 481 -3.66 -21.98 58.26
N ASP A 482 -2.40 -21.65 58.49
CA ASP A 482 -1.89 -21.20 59.77
C ASP A 482 -1.92 -19.67 59.79
N ASP A 483 -2.80 -19.12 60.61
CA ASP A 483 -2.97 -17.69 60.87
C ASP A 483 -2.42 -17.28 62.25
N GLY A 484 -1.69 -18.16 62.95
CA GLY A 484 -1.09 -17.89 64.26
C GLY A 484 -2.04 -18.03 65.45
N VAL A 485 -3.29 -18.46 65.22
CA VAL A 485 -4.31 -18.59 66.27
C VAL A 485 -4.36 -19.99 66.89
N ASP A 486 -4.08 -21.03 66.10
CA ASP A 486 -4.16 -22.41 66.60
C ASP A 486 -3.06 -22.69 67.63
N GLU A 487 -3.46 -23.28 68.75
CA GLU A 487 -2.55 -23.68 69.81
C GLU A 487 -1.84 -24.98 69.48
N ILE A 488 -0.60 -25.05 69.94
CA ILE A 488 0.19 -26.28 69.86
C ILE A 488 -0.31 -27.24 70.94
N VAL A 489 -0.65 -28.47 70.52
CA VAL A 489 -1.23 -29.50 71.41
C VAL A 489 -0.15 -30.43 71.99
N GLY A 490 1.11 -30.25 71.56
CA GLY A 490 2.25 -31.07 71.96
C GLY A 490 2.29 -32.41 71.23
N GLY A 491 3.51 -32.96 71.07
CA GLY A 491 3.76 -34.20 70.34
C GLY A 491 4.63 -33.96 69.11
N ASN A 492 5.76 -34.66 69.06
CA ASN A 492 6.68 -34.61 67.93
C ASN A 492 6.26 -35.60 66.85
N PRO A 493 6.58 -35.32 65.57
CA PRO A 493 6.33 -36.27 64.50
C PRO A 493 7.02 -37.63 64.79
N PRO A 494 6.42 -38.76 64.37
CA PRO A 494 6.93 -40.10 64.66
C PRO A 494 8.36 -40.30 64.16
N ALA A 495 9.17 -41.05 64.90
CA ALA A 495 10.54 -41.38 64.48
C ALA A 495 10.61 -42.50 63.42
N SER A 496 9.50 -43.19 63.16
CA SER A 496 9.43 -44.32 62.23
C SER A 496 8.04 -44.41 61.61
N ASN A 497 7.96 -44.79 60.33
CA ASN A 497 6.72 -44.86 59.60
C ASN A 497 5.89 -46.09 60.00
N THR A 498 4.78 -45.87 60.72
CA THR A 498 3.86 -46.93 61.17
C THR A 498 2.63 -47.10 60.28
N SER A 499 2.33 -46.15 59.40
CA SER A 499 1.22 -46.23 58.45
C SER A 499 1.59 -46.97 57.15
N GLY A 500 2.88 -47.06 56.83
CA GLY A 500 3.36 -47.63 55.57
C GLY A 500 3.03 -46.79 54.33
N LEU A 501 2.41 -45.61 54.51
CA LEU A 501 2.11 -44.65 53.46
C LEU A 501 3.31 -43.72 53.20
N THR A 502 3.28 -42.99 52.09
CA THR A 502 4.29 -41.97 51.78
C THR A 502 3.62 -40.62 51.58
N MET A 503 4.08 -39.60 52.32
CA MET A 503 3.56 -38.24 52.18
C MET A 503 3.91 -37.65 50.81
N SER A 504 2.91 -37.02 50.17
CA SER A 504 3.07 -36.25 48.94
C SER A 504 3.85 -34.95 49.18
N PRO A 505 4.43 -34.32 48.14
CA PRO A 505 5.11 -33.03 48.31
C PRO A 505 4.16 -31.96 48.89
N VAL A 506 4.64 -31.23 49.90
CA VAL A 506 3.91 -30.13 50.54
C VAL A 506 4.46 -28.82 50.01
N GLN A 507 3.59 -27.84 49.79
CA GLN A 507 3.93 -26.48 49.40
C GLN A 507 3.45 -25.50 50.47
N ILE A 508 4.21 -24.42 50.68
CA ILE A 508 3.85 -23.29 51.54
C ILE A 508 3.82 -22.03 50.70
N ALA A 509 2.76 -21.24 50.86
CA ALA A 509 2.57 -19.96 50.20
C ALA A 509 1.99 -18.94 51.19
N LEU A 510 2.06 -17.65 50.83
CA LEU A 510 1.35 -16.60 51.56
C LEU A 510 -0.18 -16.81 51.45
N GLY A 511 -0.86 -16.70 52.59
CA GLY A 511 -2.32 -16.78 52.70
C GLY A 511 -3.02 -15.49 52.28
N ASN A 512 -4.36 -15.51 52.29
CA ASN A 512 -5.13 -14.31 51.96
C ASN A 512 -5.00 -13.24 53.06
N LEU A 513 -4.42 -12.09 52.74
CA LEU A 513 -4.27 -10.96 53.67
C LEU A 513 -5.47 -10.01 53.68
N SER A 514 -6.42 -10.16 52.78
CA SER A 514 -7.59 -9.26 52.67
C SER A 514 -8.79 -9.83 53.41
N LEU A 515 -8.64 -9.99 54.72
CA LEU A 515 -9.66 -10.53 55.60
C LEU A 515 -9.58 -9.91 56.99
N VAL A 516 -10.71 -9.93 57.70
CA VAL A 516 -10.77 -9.66 59.14
C VAL A 516 -10.76 -11.01 59.88
N ASN A 517 -9.92 -11.12 60.90
CA ASN A 517 -9.77 -12.34 61.68
C ASN A 517 -10.12 -12.09 63.16
N PHE A 518 -11.21 -12.70 63.64
CA PHE A 518 -11.67 -12.59 65.03
C PHE A 518 -10.96 -13.57 65.98
N GLY A 519 -9.94 -14.30 65.51
CA GLY A 519 -9.18 -15.21 66.37
C GLY A 519 -10.00 -16.45 66.75
N ARG A 520 -9.85 -16.94 67.97
CA ARG A 520 -10.65 -18.08 68.46
C ARG A 520 -11.44 -17.65 69.67
N THR A 521 -12.50 -18.38 69.96
CA THR A 521 -13.38 -18.10 71.08
C THR A 521 -12.61 -17.90 72.39
N GLY A 522 -12.85 -16.78 73.06
CA GLY A 522 -12.23 -16.42 74.33
C GLY A 522 -10.91 -15.62 74.24
N LEU A 523 -10.46 -15.24 73.04
CA LEU A 523 -9.42 -14.22 72.84
C LEU A 523 -10.08 -12.89 72.45
N GLY A 524 -10.31 -12.01 73.43
CA GLY A 524 -11.09 -10.78 73.23
C GLY A 524 -12.59 -11.02 73.34
N ASP A 525 -13.38 -10.00 72.97
CA ASP A 525 -14.83 -10.12 72.92
C ASP A 525 -15.27 -10.68 71.56
N ASP A 526 -16.06 -11.75 71.56
CA ASP A 526 -16.57 -12.38 70.33
C ASP A 526 -17.94 -11.80 69.92
N PRO A 527 -18.22 -11.63 68.62
CA PRO A 527 -19.57 -11.35 68.15
C PRO A 527 -20.55 -12.47 68.50
N VAL A 528 -21.83 -12.14 68.64
CA VAL A 528 -22.91 -13.11 68.85
C VAL A 528 -23.09 -13.96 67.58
N ASP A 529 -23.29 -15.27 67.75
CA ASP A 529 -23.53 -16.20 66.65
C ASP A 529 -24.73 -15.78 65.79
N GLY A 530 -24.57 -15.82 64.47
CA GLY A 530 -25.61 -15.40 63.52
C GLY A 530 -25.84 -13.89 63.42
N SER A 531 -25.12 -13.07 64.20
CA SER A 531 -25.22 -11.61 64.13
C SER A 531 -24.41 -11.02 62.96
N ASN A 532 -24.82 -9.86 62.46
CA ASN A 532 -24.09 -9.16 61.40
C ASN A 532 -23.00 -8.27 62.01
N CYS A 533 -21.79 -8.41 61.48
CA CYS A 533 -20.67 -7.52 61.71
C CYS A 533 -20.57 -6.55 60.53
N SER A 534 -20.36 -5.27 60.82
CA SER A 534 -20.12 -4.21 59.84
C SER A 534 -18.62 -3.89 59.82
N VAL A 535 -18.00 -3.94 58.64
CA VAL A 535 -16.58 -3.65 58.46
C VAL A 535 -16.40 -2.46 57.53
N ASP A 536 -15.71 -1.45 58.03
CA ASP A 536 -15.21 -0.32 57.26
C ASP A 536 -13.70 -0.49 57.06
N TYR A 537 -13.25 -0.37 55.82
CA TYR A 537 -11.84 -0.59 55.50
C TYR A 537 -11.40 0.20 54.27
N ASP A 538 -10.10 0.45 54.20
CA ASP A 538 -9.45 1.00 53.03
C ASP A 538 -8.75 -0.13 52.27
N TYR A 539 -8.99 -0.21 50.97
CA TYR A 539 -8.31 -1.14 50.08
C TYR A 539 -7.52 -0.39 49.00
N TYR A 540 -6.48 -1.01 48.48
CA TYR A 540 -5.65 -0.46 47.43
C TYR A 540 -6.34 -0.57 46.07
N LEU A 541 -6.15 0.46 45.24
CA LEU A 541 -6.62 0.50 43.86
C LEU A 541 -5.46 0.23 42.89
N GLY A 542 -5.76 -0.48 41.81
CA GLY A 542 -4.85 -0.67 40.68
C GLY A 542 -4.91 0.52 39.74
N ARG A 543 -3.89 0.66 38.90
CA ARG A 543 -3.89 1.62 37.79
C ARG A 543 -3.27 1.00 36.54
N LYS A 544 -3.51 1.62 35.39
CA LYS A 544 -2.84 1.28 34.14
C LYS A 544 -2.07 2.49 33.65
N ASP A 545 -0.77 2.34 33.46
CA ASP A 545 0.09 3.38 32.93
C ASP A 545 0.39 3.10 31.45
N ILE A 546 0.75 4.13 30.68
CA ILE A 546 1.23 3.96 29.31
C ILE A 546 2.63 4.52 29.19
N ILE A 547 3.53 3.75 28.59
CA ILE A 547 4.79 4.26 28.09
C ILE A 547 4.56 4.71 26.65
N TYR A 548 4.80 5.99 26.40
CA TYR A 548 4.63 6.60 25.09
C TYR A 548 5.90 7.33 24.66
N ALA A 549 6.10 7.42 23.37
CA ALA A 549 7.21 8.12 22.76
C ALA A 549 6.73 9.46 22.17
N THR A 550 7.48 10.52 22.47
CA THR A 550 7.41 11.80 21.77
C THR A 550 8.51 11.87 20.70
N THR A 551 8.59 12.97 19.96
CA THR A 551 9.61 13.16 18.91
C THR A 551 11.06 13.10 19.42
N GLY A 552 11.32 13.24 20.72
CA GLY A 552 12.68 13.20 21.29
C GLY A 552 12.90 12.26 22.47
N GLU A 553 11.85 11.85 23.18
CA GLU A 553 11.96 11.15 24.46
C GLU A 553 10.85 10.12 24.67
N ILE A 554 11.12 9.17 25.55
CA ILE A 554 10.15 8.18 26.01
C ILE A 554 9.68 8.65 27.38
N LYS A 555 8.36 8.72 27.56
CA LYS A 555 7.72 9.22 28.78
C LYS A 555 6.69 8.24 29.28
N ARG A 556 6.45 8.29 30.58
CA ARG A 556 5.34 7.61 31.25
C ARG A 556 4.15 8.56 31.36
N LEU A 557 2.97 8.04 31.03
CA LEU A 557 1.69 8.64 31.36
C LEU A 557 1.08 7.83 32.50
N GLU A 558 0.93 8.45 33.65
CA GLU A 558 0.27 7.83 34.79
C GLU A 558 -1.24 7.78 34.59
N GLY A 559 -1.83 6.60 34.83
CA GLY A 559 -3.27 6.43 34.78
C GLY A 559 -3.98 6.71 36.09
N ALA A 560 -5.28 6.93 36.00
CA ALA A 560 -6.13 7.14 37.17
C ALA A 560 -6.38 5.80 37.89
N PRO A 561 -6.11 5.69 39.20
CA PRO A 561 -6.44 4.51 39.98
C PRO A 561 -7.94 4.25 40.04
N ALA A 562 -8.37 3.01 39.81
CA ALA A 562 -9.77 2.60 39.85
C ALA A 562 -9.92 1.08 40.06
N ASP A 563 -11.13 0.64 40.42
CA ASP A 563 -11.46 -0.80 40.52
C ASP A 563 -11.34 -1.52 39.17
N PHE A 564 -11.70 -0.82 38.10
CA PHE A 564 -11.51 -1.25 36.71
C PHE A 564 -10.71 -0.17 35.98
N PRO A 565 -9.38 -0.15 36.14
CA PRO A 565 -8.55 0.91 35.61
C PRO A 565 -8.60 0.90 34.09
N LYS A 566 -8.93 2.06 33.52
CA LYS A 566 -8.99 2.25 32.06
C LYS A 566 -7.63 2.72 31.56
N LEU A 567 -7.30 2.34 30.33
CA LEU A 567 -6.12 2.85 29.65
C LEU A 567 -6.21 4.39 29.51
N PRO A 568 -5.18 5.14 29.91
CA PRO A 568 -5.10 6.57 29.67
C PRO A 568 -5.14 6.90 28.18
N VAL A 569 -5.69 8.08 27.83
CA VAL A 569 -5.63 8.57 26.45
C VAL A 569 -4.25 9.16 26.21
N VAL A 570 -3.55 8.61 25.22
CA VAL A 570 -2.23 9.07 24.80
C VAL A 570 -2.34 10.50 24.23
N PRO A 571 -1.44 11.44 24.60
CA PRO A 571 -1.49 12.81 24.11
C PRO A 571 -1.37 12.88 22.58
N GLU A 572 -2.00 13.88 21.98
CA GLU A 572 -1.93 14.11 20.54
C GLU A 572 -0.47 14.32 20.09
N GLY A 573 -0.10 13.73 18.95
CA GLY A 573 1.26 13.82 18.42
C GLY A 573 2.28 12.87 19.06
N THR A 574 1.85 11.86 19.81
CA THR A 574 2.73 10.86 20.42
C THR A 574 2.35 9.43 20.01
N LEU A 575 3.27 8.47 20.22
CA LEU A 575 3.04 7.05 19.90
C LEU A 575 3.05 6.23 21.19
N GLY A 576 1.94 5.56 21.51
CA GLY A 576 1.92 4.59 22.61
C GLY A 576 2.78 3.36 22.25
N LEU A 577 3.70 2.99 23.14
CA LEU A 577 4.56 1.81 22.97
C LEU A 577 3.97 0.59 23.69
N CYS A 578 3.66 0.74 24.97
CA CYS A 578 3.09 -0.33 25.78
C CYS A 578 2.19 0.21 26.90
N SER A 579 1.30 -0.64 27.39
CA SER A 579 0.60 -0.44 28.66
C SER A 579 1.27 -1.24 29.77
N VAL A 580 1.41 -0.62 30.93
CA VAL A 580 1.91 -1.24 32.17
C VAL A 580 0.74 -1.36 33.13
N ASP A 581 0.31 -2.59 33.36
CA ASP A 581 -0.73 -2.89 34.34
C ASP A 581 -0.07 -2.91 35.72
N CYS A 582 -0.46 -1.95 36.56
CA CYS A 582 0.04 -1.80 37.92
C CYS A 582 -1.03 -2.34 38.89
N PRO A 583 -0.95 -3.61 39.32
CA PRO A 583 -1.87 -4.13 40.31
C PRO A 583 -1.78 -3.35 41.63
N PRO A 584 -2.83 -3.38 42.45
CA PRO A 584 -2.84 -2.65 43.70
C PRO A 584 -1.74 -3.14 44.66
N ASN A 585 -0.91 -2.22 45.15
CA ASN A 585 0.19 -2.44 46.09
C ASN A 585 1.08 -3.66 45.78
N SER A 586 1.35 -3.93 44.51
CA SER A 586 2.22 -5.03 44.08
C SER A 586 3.30 -4.52 43.12
N VAL A 587 4.46 -5.19 43.16
CA VAL A 587 5.59 -5.00 42.25
C VAL A 587 5.55 -5.97 41.06
N GLU A 588 4.67 -6.96 41.09
CA GLU A 588 4.40 -7.86 39.95
C GLU A 588 3.54 -7.12 38.93
N MET A 589 4.15 -6.30 38.09
CA MET A 589 3.47 -5.61 36.99
C MET A 589 3.36 -6.52 35.77
N ASP A 590 2.43 -6.22 34.87
CA ASP A 590 2.31 -6.87 33.56
C ASP A 590 2.46 -5.83 32.44
N ILE A 591 3.16 -6.18 31.36
CA ILE A 591 3.37 -5.30 30.20
C ILE A 591 2.70 -5.88 28.96
N ILE A 592 1.95 -5.04 28.24
CA ILE A 592 1.38 -5.36 26.94
C ILE A 592 1.92 -4.35 25.92
N ASN A 593 2.73 -4.84 24.97
CA ASN A 593 3.26 -4.02 23.88
C ASN A 593 2.20 -3.86 22.76
N PHE A 594 1.99 -2.64 22.27
CA PHE A 594 0.94 -2.37 21.27
C PHE A 594 1.34 -2.74 19.84
N GLY A 595 2.63 -2.78 19.51
CA GLY A 595 3.12 -3.25 18.21
C GLY A 595 2.56 -2.51 17.00
N LEU A 596 2.32 -1.19 17.10
CA LEU A 596 1.76 -0.35 16.03
C LEU A 596 2.75 -0.13 14.87
N THR A 597 3.01 -1.17 14.09
CA THR A 597 3.91 -1.15 12.93
C THR A 597 3.20 -0.71 11.66
N ARG A 598 3.93 -0.07 10.75
CA ARG A 598 3.42 0.24 9.41
C ARG A 598 3.13 -1.04 8.62
N ILE A 599 1.97 -1.08 7.97
CA ILE A 599 1.60 -2.16 7.04
C ILE A 599 2.07 -1.78 5.63
N THR A 600 2.69 -2.73 4.92
CA THR A 600 3.08 -2.57 3.51
C THR A 600 1.93 -2.97 2.57
N MET A 601 1.94 -2.51 1.31
CA MET A 601 0.90 -2.89 0.34
C MET A 601 0.81 -4.40 0.09
N ASP A 602 1.93 -5.12 0.17
CA ASP A 602 1.96 -6.58 0.10
C ASP A 602 1.19 -7.24 1.26
N GLN A 603 1.41 -6.74 2.49
CA GLN A 603 0.69 -7.23 3.66
C GLN A 603 -0.80 -6.87 3.64
N ILE A 604 -1.15 -5.69 3.11
CA ILE A 604 -2.56 -5.32 2.89
C ILE A 604 -3.21 -6.29 1.91
N HIS A 605 -2.51 -6.67 0.83
CA HIS A 605 -3.04 -7.61 -0.15
C HIS A 605 -3.26 -9.00 0.47
N LYS A 606 -2.31 -9.51 1.25
CA LYS A 606 -2.48 -10.76 2.00
C LYS A 606 -3.67 -10.74 2.96
N ILE A 607 -3.87 -9.63 3.68
CA ILE A 607 -5.05 -9.48 4.54
C ILE A 607 -6.35 -9.48 3.72
N ILE A 608 -6.33 -8.93 2.50
CA ILE A 608 -7.50 -8.97 1.61
C ILE A 608 -7.79 -10.42 1.21
N ASP A 609 -6.78 -11.18 0.80
CA ASP A 609 -6.92 -12.60 0.44
C ASP A 609 -7.45 -13.42 1.64
N ASP A 610 -6.86 -13.24 2.83
CA ASP A 610 -7.32 -13.90 4.06
C ASP A 610 -8.79 -13.54 4.40
N VAL A 611 -9.18 -12.28 4.16
CA VAL A 611 -10.57 -11.83 4.36
C VAL A 611 -11.53 -12.45 3.34
N GLU A 612 -11.09 -12.69 2.10
CA GLU A 612 -11.88 -13.41 1.10
C GLU A 612 -12.09 -14.87 1.51
N ASP A 613 -11.05 -15.54 1.99
CA ASP A 613 -11.17 -16.89 2.55
C ASP A 613 -12.07 -16.94 3.79
N LEU A 614 -11.97 -15.95 4.69
CA LEU A 614 -12.84 -15.84 5.86
C LEU A 614 -14.30 -15.63 5.45
N LYS A 615 -14.58 -14.84 4.41
CA LYS A 615 -15.95 -14.66 3.91
C LYS A 615 -16.52 -15.96 3.36
N TYR A 616 -15.74 -16.74 2.63
CA TYR A 616 -16.15 -18.05 2.15
C TYR A 616 -16.48 -19.00 3.31
N ASN A 617 -15.58 -19.08 4.30
CA ASN A 617 -15.76 -19.93 5.47
C ASN A 617 -16.95 -19.49 6.35
N ASP A 618 -17.16 -18.18 6.51
CA ASP A 618 -18.32 -17.63 7.24
C ASP A 618 -19.64 -17.91 6.50
N ALA A 619 -19.68 -17.76 5.17
CA ALA A 619 -20.85 -18.11 4.36
C ALA A 619 -21.21 -19.59 4.50
N GLN A 620 -20.22 -20.47 4.41
CA GLN A 620 -20.39 -21.92 4.64
C GLN A 620 -20.84 -22.22 6.08
N PHE A 621 -20.26 -21.57 7.08
CA PHE A 621 -20.65 -21.77 8.49
C PHE A 621 -22.08 -21.31 8.77
N GLN A 622 -22.48 -20.13 8.26
CA GLN A 622 -23.85 -19.61 8.40
C GLN A 622 -24.86 -20.55 7.75
N MET A 623 -24.57 -21.00 6.52
CA MET A 623 -25.45 -21.93 5.80
C MET A 623 -25.59 -23.27 6.53
N ASN A 624 -24.48 -23.83 7.05
CA ASN A 624 -24.52 -25.05 7.85
C ASN A 624 -25.33 -24.88 9.14
N ASN A 625 -25.19 -23.76 9.84
CA ASN A 625 -25.96 -23.47 11.06
C ASN A 625 -27.46 -23.27 10.75
N GLU A 626 -27.79 -22.60 9.63
CA GLU A 626 -29.18 -22.51 9.18
C GLU A 626 -29.77 -23.89 8.88
N LEU A 627 -29.04 -24.75 8.16
CA LEU A 627 -29.48 -26.11 7.82
C LEU A 627 -29.65 -27.01 9.05
N GLN A 628 -28.77 -26.88 10.06
CA GLN A 628 -28.92 -27.60 11.33
C GLN A 628 -30.22 -27.24 12.07
N ASN A 629 -30.71 -26.00 11.94
CA ASN A 629 -31.89 -25.52 12.62
C ASN A 629 -33.21 -25.72 11.84
N ARG A 630 -33.17 -26.19 10.59
CA ARG A 630 -34.37 -26.34 9.74
C ARG A 630 -35.27 -27.53 10.10
N ASP A 631 -34.73 -28.58 10.71
CA ASP A 631 -35.48 -29.80 11.04
C ASP A 631 -34.96 -30.42 12.34
N ALA A 632 -35.86 -30.92 13.20
CA ALA A 632 -35.55 -31.43 14.53
C ALA A 632 -35.02 -32.88 14.56
N GLN A 633 -34.89 -33.53 13.40
CA GLN A 633 -34.33 -34.88 13.28
C GLN A 633 -32.80 -34.88 13.48
N THR A 634 -32.27 -35.92 14.14
CA THR A 634 -30.82 -36.14 14.25
C THR A 634 -30.20 -36.26 12.87
N LYS A 635 -29.29 -35.35 12.54
CA LYS A 635 -28.61 -35.33 11.23
C LYS A 635 -27.30 -36.10 11.32
N LYS A 636 -27.04 -36.98 10.33
CA LYS A 636 -25.78 -37.72 10.17
C LYS A 636 -24.72 -36.89 9.43
N GLY A 637 -25.14 -35.87 8.68
CA GLY A 637 -24.27 -34.96 7.94
C GLY A 637 -25.06 -33.80 7.33
N VAL A 638 -24.34 -32.74 6.97
CA VAL A 638 -24.86 -31.55 6.25
C VAL A 638 -23.92 -31.27 5.08
N TYR A 639 -24.49 -30.90 3.95
CA TYR A 639 -23.78 -30.45 2.75
C TYR A 639 -24.25 -29.04 2.40
N SER A 640 -23.33 -28.14 2.08
CA SER A 640 -23.65 -26.75 1.72
C SER A 640 -22.76 -26.26 0.60
N ASP A 641 -23.37 -25.63 -0.40
CA ASP A 641 -22.70 -25.01 -1.53
C ASP A 641 -23.43 -23.72 -1.91
N ASP A 642 -22.68 -22.62 -1.97
CA ASP A 642 -23.14 -21.29 -2.37
C ASP A 642 -22.63 -20.90 -3.77
N PHE A 643 -21.94 -21.81 -4.46
CA PHE A 643 -21.40 -21.64 -5.81
C PHE A 643 -20.50 -20.41 -5.98
N SER A 644 -19.89 -19.93 -4.90
CA SER A 644 -18.84 -18.90 -4.95
C SER A 644 -17.52 -19.44 -5.51
N ASN A 645 -17.32 -20.76 -5.50
CA ASN A 645 -16.23 -21.47 -6.15
C ASN A 645 -16.67 -22.88 -6.54
N ASP A 646 -15.75 -23.66 -7.14
CA ASP A 646 -15.98 -25.04 -7.58
C ASP A 646 -15.58 -26.10 -6.53
N ALA A 647 -15.21 -25.70 -5.30
CA ALA A 647 -14.59 -26.60 -4.32
C ALA A 647 -15.52 -27.74 -3.86
N GLN A 648 -16.83 -27.50 -3.85
CA GLN A 648 -17.86 -28.47 -3.48
C GLN A 648 -18.40 -29.24 -4.70
N SER A 649 -18.05 -28.82 -5.92
CA SER A 649 -18.53 -29.43 -7.17
C SER A 649 -17.51 -30.44 -7.73
N ASP A 650 -18.00 -31.55 -8.31
CA ASP A 650 -17.14 -32.51 -9.01
C ASP A 650 -17.15 -32.25 -10.51
N ILE A 651 -16.34 -31.28 -10.93
CA ILE A 651 -16.19 -30.90 -12.34
C ILE A 651 -15.52 -31.98 -13.21
N TYR A 652 -14.92 -33.00 -12.61
CA TYR A 652 -14.21 -34.07 -13.32
C TYR A 652 -15.04 -35.35 -13.47
N HIS A 653 -16.25 -35.39 -12.91
CA HIS A 653 -17.14 -36.53 -13.04
C HIS A 653 -17.59 -36.72 -14.51
N SER A 654 -17.69 -37.96 -14.99
CA SER A 654 -17.99 -38.23 -16.41
C SER A 654 -19.37 -37.77 -16.88
N GLU A 655 -20.33 -37.65 -15.96
CA GLU A 655 -21.67 -37.11 -16.22
C GLU A 655 -21.74 -35.58 -16.05
N TRP A 656 -20.69 -34.91 -15.58
CA TRP A 656 -20.69 -33.45 -15.39
C TRP A 656 -20.86 -32.73 -16.74
N SER A 657 -21.82 -31.81 -16.81
CA SER A 657 -22.08 -30.99 -18.00
C SER A 657 -22.71 -29.64 -17.63
N ALA A 658 -22.31 -29.09 -16.49
CA ALA A 658 -22.76 -27.81 -15.98
C ALA A 658 -21.61 -26.79 -15.93
N ARG A 659 -21.95 -25.52 -15.75
CA ARG A 659 -21.01 -24.43 -15.47
C ARG A 659 -21.32 -23.79 -14.12
N ILE A 660 -20.28 -23.31 -13.45
CA ILE A 660 -20.37 -22.56 -12.20
C ILE A 660 -19.97 -21.12 -12.51
N ASP A 661 -20.86 -20.17 -12.23
CA ASP A 661 -20.55 -18.75 -12.22
C ASP A 661 -20.28 -18.31 -10.77
N SER A 662 -19.00 -18.19 -10.43
CA SER A 662 -18.53 -17.78 -9.09
C SER A 662 -18.88 -16.34 -8.72
N VAL A 663 -19.10 -15.48 -9.72
CA VAL A 663 -19.32 -14.05 -9.51
C VAL A 663 -20.79 -13.78 -9.20
N SER A 664 -21.70 -14.40 -9.95
CA SER A 664 -23.14 -14.31 -9.74
C SER A 664 -23.70 -15.44 -8.87
N GLN A 665 -22.83 -16.36 -8.43
CA GLN A 665 -23.11 -17.46 -7.51
C GLN A 665 -24.23 -18.37 -8.03
N PHE A 666 -24.15 -18.84 -9.28
CA PHE A 666 -25.12 -19.81 -9.78
C PHE A 666 -24.50 -20.91 -10.62
N VAL A 667 -25.21 -22.03 -10.69
CA VAL A 667 -24.96 -23.15 -11.60
C VAL A 667 -26.01 -23.21 -12.69
N GLY A 668 -25.57 -23.44 -13.92
CA GLY A 668 -26.45 -23.64 -15.08
C GLY A 668 -25.88 -24.68 -16.04
N PRO A 669 -26.59 -25.01 -17.13
CA PRO A 669 -26.05 -25.84 -18.19
C PRO A 669 -24.74 -25.28 -18.74
N ASP A 670 -23.81 -26.15 -19.15
CA ASP A 670 -22.59 -25.71 -19.79
C ASP A 670 -22.87 -24.97 -21.12
N ARG A 671 -21.87 -24.32 -21.69
CA ARG A 671 -21.98 -23.61 -22.96
C ARG A 671 -20.81 -23.92 -23.88
N ALA A 672 -21.11 -24.13 -25.15
CA ALA A 672 -20.08 -24.22 -26.18
C ALA A 672 -19.55 -22.82 -26.48
N SER A 673 -18.23 -22.66 -26.45
CA SER A 673 -17.57 -21.41 -26.84
C SER A 673 -16.98 -21.56 -28.24
N ILE A 674 -17.40 -20.69 -29.15
CA ILE A 674 -17.00 -20.71 -30.57
C ILE A 674 -16.23 -19.41 -30.84
N PRO A 675 -14.88 -19.45 -30.89
CA PRO A 675 -14.09 -18.30 -31.30
C PRO A 675 -14.21 -18.10 -32.82
N ASN A 676 -14.53 -16.88 -33.23
CA ASN A 676 -14.57 -16.46 -34.62
C ASN A 676 -13.63 -15.28 -34.81
N LEU A 677 -12.48 -15.54 -35.44
CA LEU A 677 -11.57 -14.48 -35.85
C LEU A 677 -12.30 -13.60 -36.87
N LEU A 678 -12.44 -12.31 -36.57
CA LEU A 678 -13.19 -11.41 -37.43
C LEU A 678 -12.31 -10.95 -38.61
N GLU A 679 -12.81 -11.16 -39.82
CA GLU A 679 -12.22 -10.58 -41.02
C GLU A 679 -12.83 -9.21 -41.29
N VAL A 680 -12.01 -8.22 -41.66
CA VAL A 680 -12.50 -6.88 -41.96
C VAL A 680 -13.11 -6.81 -43.37
N ASP A 681 -14.26 -6.15 -43.49
CA ASP A 681 -14.79 -5.70 -44.77
C ASP A 681 -14.21 -4.33 -45.14
N GLN A 682 -13.11 -4.32 -45.89
CA GLN A 682 -12.45 -3.08 -46.31
C GLN A 682 -13.33 -2.22 -47.23
N GLY A 683 -14.27 -2.82 -47.97
CA GLY A 683 -15.15 -2.07 -48.88
C GLY A 683 -16.26 -1.32 -48.14
N ALA A 684 -16.65 -1.82 -46.97
CA ALA A 684 -17.66 -1.22 -46.11
C ALA A 684 -17.08 -0.42 -44.92
N SER A 685 -15.76 -0.46 -44.74
CA SER A 685 -15.05 0.32 -43.72
C SER A 685 -14.64 1.69 -44.24
N ASP A 686 -14.68 2.69 -43.37
CA ASP A 686 -14.08 4.01 -43.55
C ASP A 686 -12.95 4.16 -42.53
N ALA A 687 -11.80 3.57 -42.84
CA ALA A 687 -10.63 3.55 -41.96
C ALA A 687 -9.32 3.38 -42.75
N LEU A 688 -8.20 3.74 -42.13
CA LEU A 688 -6.86 3.59 -42.70
C LEU A 688 -6.23 2.28 -42.24
N PHE A 689 -6.09 1.32 -43.16
CA PHE A 689 -5.47 0.02 -42.89
C PHE A 689 -3.96 0.05 -43.20
N LYS A 690 -3.13 -0.31 -42.21
CA LYS A 690 -1.67 -0.38 -42.34
C LYS A 690 -1.13 -1.60 -41.59
N GLY A 691 -0.60 -2.58 -42.32
CA GLY A 691 0.03 -3.75 -41.73
C GLY A 691 -0.96 -4.60 -40.95
N SER A 692 -0.85 -4.58 -39.62
CA SER A 692 -1.78 -5.19 -38.65
C SER A 692 -2.72 -4.18 -37.99
N LEU A 693 -2.43 -2.89 -38.13
CA LEU A 693 -3.18 -1.82 -37.49
C LEU A 693 -4.24 -1.24 -38.41
N VAL A 694 -5.34 -0.81 -37.80
CA VAL A 694 -6.31 0.08 -38.40
C VAL A 694 -6.39 1.36 -37.55
N LEU A 695 -6.43 2.48 -38.24
CA LEU A 695 -6.46 3.84 -37.71
C LEU A 695 -7.65 4.59 -38.31
N LEU A 696 -7.93 5.80 -37.81
CA LEU A 696 -8.86 6.71 -38.46
C LEU A 696 -8.47 6.96 -39.92
N PRO A 697 -9.43 7.23 -40.82
CA PRO A 697 -9.13 7.72 -42.16
C PRO A 697 -8.21 8.93 -42.06
N GLY A 698 -7.11 8.92 -42.80
CA GLY A 698 -6.13 10.01 -42.72
C GLY A 698 -5.43 10.23 -44.05
N THR A 699 -5.00 11.47 -44.25
CA THR A 699 -4.14 11.84 -45.39
C THR A 699 -2.70 11.88 -44.89
N GLU A 700 -1.78 11.37 -45.70
CA GLU A 700 -0.36 11.37 -45.36
C GLU A 700 0.28 12.70 -45.74
N ASP A 701 0.91 13.36 -44.78
CA ASP A 701 1.60 14.62 -44.95
C ASP A 701 3.06 14.53 -44.53
N VAL A 702 3.88 15.45 -45.04
CA VAL A 702 5.30 15.56 -44.67
C VAL A 702 5.40 16.34 -43.36
N LEU A 703 5.83 15.66 -42.30
CA LEU A 703 5.99 16.26 -40.97
C LEU A 703 7.32 16.99 -40.82
N ILE A 704 8.39 16.38 -41.34
CA ILE A 704 9.75 16.95 -41.34
C ILE A 704 10.32 16.81 -42.73
N GLU A 705 10.91 17.89 -43.25
CA GLU A 705 11.61 17.88 -44.53
C GLU A 705 12.98 18.56 -44.42
N GLN A 706 14.01 17.79 -44.76
CA GLN A 706 15.32 18.28 -45.15
C GLN A 706 15.53 17.81 -46.61
N ALA A 707 15.53 18.75 -47.56
CA ALA A 707 15.68 18.44 -48.98
C ALA A 707 17.02 18.87 -49.60
N ASP A 708 17.80 19.74 -48.92
CA ASP A 708 19.08 20.21 -49.45
C ASP A 708 20.19 19.17 -49.25
N TRP A 709 21.25 19.21 -50.04
CA TRP A 709 22.41 18.33 -49.86
C TRP A 709 23.65 18.92 -50.51
N SER A 710 24.81 18.61 -49.94
CA SER A 710 26.11 19.08 -50.43
C SER A 710 27.10 17.95 -50.64
N GLU A 711 26.96 16.87 -49.88
CA GLU A 711 27.94 15.78 -49.83
C GLU A 711 27.22 14.43 -49.76
N GLU A 712 27.98 13.36 -49.98
CA GLU A 712 27.53 12.00 -49.75
C GLU A 712 28.30 11.36 -48.59
N LYS A 713 27.58 10.59 -47.77
CA LYS A 713 28.14 9.88 -46.62
C LYS A 713 27.91 8.38 -46.77
N ASN A 714 28.94 7.58 -46.50
CA ASN A 714 28.84 6.13 -46.49
C ASN A 714 28.06 5.69 -45.24
N ILE A 715 27.13 4.74 -45.41
CA ILE A 715 26.37 4.18 -44.28
C ILE A 715 27.30 3.34 -43.39
N ASN A 716 28.23 2.57 -43.95
CA ASN A 716 29.17 1.70 -43.23
C ASN A 716 30.62 1.94 -43.71
N PRO A 717 31.25 3.06 -43.33
CA PRO A 717 32.59 3.42 -43.80
C PRO A 717 33.71 2.52 -43.25
N TYR A 718 33.50 1.89 -42.09
CA TYR A 718 34.54 1.13 -41.39
C TYR A 718 34.55 -0.37 -41.73
N ALA A 719 33.57 -0.86 -42.49
CA ALA A 719 33.42 -2.27 -42.86
C ALA A 719 33.37 -3.24 -41.66
N VAL A 720 33.02 -2.75 -40.47
CA VAL A 720 33.00 -3.54 -39.22
C VAL A 720 31.65 -4.25 -39.01
N PHE A 721 30.59 -3.77 -39.66
CA PHE A 721 29.24 -4.30 -39.44
C PHE A 721 28.96 -5.52 -40.31
N GLU A 722 28.66 -6.64 -39.66
CA GLU A 722 28.11 -7.85 -40.28
C GLU A 722 26.61 -7.69 -40.56
N LYS A 723 26.04 -8.60 -41.37
CA LYS A 723 24.60 -8.65 -41.68
C LYS A 723 23.79 -8.59 -40.36
N PRO A 724 22.69 -7.82 -40.29
CA PRO A 724 21.77 -7.90 -39.16
C PRO A 724 21.27 -9.33 -38.96
N ASP A 725 21.21 -9.78 -37.71
CA ASP A 725 20.70 -11.12 -37.38
C ASP A 725 19.26 -11.31 -37.86
N ALA A 726 18.91 -12.54 -38.22
CA ALA A 726 17.53 -12.88 -38.55
C ALA A 726 16.60 -12.49 -37.40
N ALA A 727 15.40 -12.07 -37.77
CA ALA A 727 14.48 -11.43 -36.88
C ALA A 727 13.08 -11.98 -37.09
N VAL A 728 12.37 -12.27 -36.01
CA VAL A 728 10.96 -12.61 -36.06
C VAL A 728 10.20 -11.70 -35.10
N GLU A 729 9.03 -11.30 -35.53
CA GLU A 729 8.03 -10.60 -34.75
C GLU A 729 6.72 -11.35 -34.85
N ILE A 730 5.97 -11.34 -33.75
CA ILE A 730 4.63 -11.90 -33.69
C ILE A 730 3.64 -10.88 -33.16
N THR A 731 2.41 -10.97 -33.66
CA THR A 731 1.31 -10.08 -33.30
C THR A 731 0.03 -10.91 -33.23
N PRO A 732 -0.66 -10.98 -32.08
CA PRO A 732 -0.31 -10.39 -30.79
C PRO A 732 0.81 -11.20 -30.10
N ASN A 733 1.50 -10.61 -29.14
CA ASN A 733 2.54 -11.30 -28.34
C ASN A 733 1.98 -12.04 -27.11
N ILE A 734 0.66 -11.97 -26.92
CA ILE A 734 -0.13 -12.67 -25.92
C ILE A 734 -1.36 -13.26 -26.60
N GLY A 735 -1.73 -14.48 -26.26
CA GLY A 735 -2.92 -15.11 -26.83
C GLY A 735 -3.36 -16.34 -26.06
N ARG A 736 -4.56 -16.83 -26.39
CA ARG A 736 -5.19 -17.98 -25.73
C ARG A 736 -5.13 -19.20 -26.63
N ARG A 737 -4.83 -20.36 -26.05
CA ARG A 737 -4.76 -21.62 -26.80
C ARG A 737 -6.08 -21.86 -27.56
N GLY A 738 -5.98 -22.25 -28.83
CA GLY A 738 -7.13 -22.57 -29.68
C GLY A 738 -8.07 -21.41 -30.01
N GLN A 739 -7.81 -20.19 -29.54
CA GLN A 739 -8.70 -19.04 -29.71
C GLN A 739 -8.01 -17.85 -30.38
N THR A 740 -6.69 -17.67 -30.22
CA THR A 740 -5.98 -16.51 -30.76
C THR A 740 -5.17 -16.88 -32.01
N GLY A 741 -5.37 -16.12 -33.09
CA GLY A 741 -4.50 -16.11 -34.27
C GLY A 741 -3.24 -15.28 -34.02
N ILE A 742 -2.10 -15.73 -34.51
CA ILE A 742 -0.80 -15.08 -34.42
C ILE A 742 -0.30 -14.81 -35.85
N ALA A 743 -0.13 -13.54 -36.20
CA ALA A 743 0.63 -13.13 -37.37
C ALA A 743 2.14 -13.19 -37.06
N VAL A 744 2.93 -13.66 -38.01
CA VAL A 744 4.38 -13.83 -37.90
C VAL A 744 5.05 -13.09 -39.05
N VAL A 745 5.91 -12.12 -38.72
CA VAL A 745 6.71 -11.38 -39.69
C VAL A 745 8.18 -11.62 -39.40
N GLY A 746 8.86 -12.22 -40.38
CA GLY A 746 10.30 -12.45 -40.37
C GLY A 746 11.04 -11.40 -41.20
N SER A 747 12.21 -10.97 -40.74
CA SER A 747 13.12 -10.09 -41.48
C SER A 747 14.57 -10.57 -41.38
N ASN A 748 15.43 -10.16 -42.32
CA ASN A 748 16.85 -10.53 -42.40
C ASN A 748 17.14 -12.04 -42.58
N PHE A 749 16.20 -12.83 -43.12
CA PHE A 749 16.47 -14.21 -43.53
C PHE A 749 17.30 -14.27 -44.83
N THR A 750 17.61 -15.46 -45.33
CA THR A 750 18.31 -15.60 -46.62
C THR A 750 17.41 -15.11 -47.76
N PRO A 751 17.87 -14.17 -48.60
CA PRO A 751 17.09 -13.70 -49.74
C PRO A 751 16.61 -14.85 -50.64
N SER A 752 15.32 -14.86 -50.99
CA SER A 752 14.67 -15.88 -51.83
C SER A 752 14.79 -17.33 -51.32
N ALA A 753 15.02 -17.54 -50.03
CA ALA A 753 15.05 -18.88 -49.46
C ALA A 753 13.68 -19.58 -49.54
N THR A 754 13.70 -20.85 -49.89
CA THR A 754 12.52 -21.73 -49.94
C THR A 754 12.56 -22.73 -48.79
N GLY A 755 11.39 -23.14 -48.29
CA GLY A 755 11.30 -24.12 -47.20
C GLY A 755 11.40 -23.53 -45.79
N VAL A 756 11.08 -22.24 -45.62
CA VAL A 756 11.04 -21.59 -44.30
C VAL A 756 9.93 -22.22 -43.44
N THR A 757 10.22 -22.43 -42.16
CA THR A 757 9.31 -23.05 -41.18
C THR A 757 9.09 -22.16 -39.96
N VAL A 758 7.85 -22.12 -39.47
CA VAL A 758 7.45 -21.48 -38.20
C VAL A 758 7.09 -22.58 -37.20
N ARG A 759 7.64 -22.48 -35.99
CA ARG A 759 7.35 -23.38 -34.88
C ARG A 759 6.83 -22.58 -33.68
N CYS A 760 5.84 -23.13 -32.97
CA CYS A 760 5.38 -22.63 -31.68
C CYS A 760 5.60 -23.75 -30.64
N ASP A 761 6.36 -23.46 -29.58
CA ASP A 761 6.71 -24.45 -28.53
C ASP A 761 7.30 -25.75 -29.11
N GLY A 762 8.12 -25.62 -30.16
CA GLY A 762 8.74 -26.75 -30.86
C GLY A 762 7.86 -27.46 -31.90
N GLN A 763 6.55 -27.19 -31.95
CA GLN A 763 5.62 -27.75 -32.94
C GLN A 763 5.59 -26.93 -34.22
N VAL A 764 5.63 -27.55 -35.39
CA VAL A 764 5.54 -26.85 -36.68
C VAL A 764 4.11 -26.35 -36.88
N VAL A 765 3.95 -25.02 -36.89
CA VAL A 765 2.65 -24.34 -37.07
C VAL A 765 2.47 -23.78 -38.48
N ALA A 766 3.56 -23.50 -39.20
CA ALA A 766 3.55 -23.21 -40.64
C ALA A 766 4.84 -23.74 -41.30
N SER A 767 4.77 -24.17 -42.57
CA SER A 767 5.91 -24.73 -43.31
C SER A 767 5.84 -24.44 -44.81
N ASN A 768 6.95 -24.70 -45.53
CA ASN A 768 7.09 -24.43 -46.97
C ASN A 768 6.91 -22.96 -47.36
N LEU A 769 7.24 -22.05 -46.46
CA LEU A 769 7.19 -20.63 -46.71
C LEU A 769 8.41 -20.21 -47.55
N THR A 770 8.28 -19.13 -48.31
CA THR A 770 9.35 -18.57 -49.13
C THR A 770 9.66 -17.15 -48.68
N ALA A 771 10.93 -16.85 -48.44
CA ALA A 771 11.39 -15.49 -48.19
C ALA A 771 11.42 -14.69 -49.51
N ASP A 772 11.17 -13.38 -49.45
CA ASP A 772 11.29 -12.49 -50.60
C ASP A 772 12.76 -12.15 -50.95
N ASN A 773 13.00 -11.34 -51.98
CA ASN A 773 14.35 -10.90 -52.39
C ASN A 773 15.07 -10.01 -51.34
N ALA A 774 14.34 -9.55 -50.31
CA ALA A 774 14.90 -8.81 -49.17
C ALA A 774 15.14 -9.71 -47.94
N GLY A 775 14.79 -11.00 -48.01
CA GLY A 775 14.85 -11.92 -46.87
C GLY A 775 13.73 -11.70 -45.84
N ARG A 776 12.58 -11.15 -46.26
CA ARG A 776 11.37 -11.01 -45.44
C ARG A 776 10.47 -12.23 -45.61
N VAL A 777 9.82 -12.64 -44.53
CA VAL A 777 8.90 -13.80 -44.48
C VAL A 777 7.62 -13.34 -43.82
N SER A 778 6.46 -13.75 -44.34
CA SER A 778 5.16 -13.50 -43.71
C SER A 778 4.40 -14.81 -43.58
N ALA A 779 3.81 -15.02 -42.40
CA ALA A 779 2.99 -16.19 -42.10
C ALA A 779 1.95 -15.84 -41.03
N SER A 780 1.00 -16.73 -40.81
CA SER A 780 0.12 -16.70 -39.65
C SER A 780 -0.19 -18.12 -39.18
N PHE A 781 -0.55 -18.28 -37.91
CA PHE A 781 -1.01 -19.54 -37.34
C PHE A 781 -1.95 -19.28 -36.17
N VAL A 782 -2.83 -20.23 -35.83
CA VAL A 782 -3.62 -20.19 -34.59
C VAL A 782 -2.86 -20.94 -33.50
N ILE A 783 -2.80 -20.41 -32.27
CA ILE A 783 -2.13 -21.08 -31.15
C ILE A 783 -2.72 -22.49 -31.01
N PRO A 784 -1.93 -23.56 -31.18
CA PRO A 784 -2.46 -24.92 -31.08
C PRO A 784 -3.05 -25.19 -29.69
N SER A 785 -4.16 -25.94 -29.64
CA SER A 785 -4.90 -26.22 -28.39
C SER A 785 -4.12 -27.03 -27.36
N ASN A 786 -2.97 -27.61 -27.72
CA ASN A 786 -2.10 -28.44 -26.88
C ASN A 786 -0.79 -27.74 -26.42
N VAL A 787 -0.50 -26.50 -26.84
CA VAL A 787 0.70 -25.73 -26.41
C VAL A 787 0.52 -25.24 -24.98
N ARG A 788 1.41 -25.51 -24.03
CA ARG A 788 1.24 -25.18 -22.58
C ARG A 788 1.14 -23.67 -22.29
N ASN A 789 0.53 -23.29 -21.15
CA ASN A 789 0.41 -21.89 -20.72
C ASN A 789 1.74 -21.28 -20.28
N GLY A 790 1.83 -19.95 -20.23
CA GLY A 790 3.01 -19.16 -19.91
C GLY A 790 3.80 -18.75 -21.15
N ASP A 791 5.03 -18.25 -20.94
CA ASP A 791 5.89 -17.81 -22.03
C ASP A 791 6.36 -19.01 -22.88
N ARG A 792 6.08 -18.94 -24.19
CA ARG A 792 6.42 -19.94 -25.20
C ARG A 792 7.23 -19.30 -26.30
N ILE A 793 8.09 -20.10 -26.92
CA ILE A 793 8.95 -19.62 -28.00
C ILE A 793 8.26 -19.86 -29.34
N VAL A 794 8.15 -18.80 -30.14
CA VAL A 794 7.88 -18.88 -31.56
C VAL A 794 9.20 -18.75 -32.31
N GLU A 795 9.54 -19.76 -33.10
CA GLU A 795 10.78 -19.83 -33.88
C GLU A 795 10.48 -19.82 -35.38
N VAL A 796 11.23 -19.01 -36.15
CA VAL A 796 11.23 -19.04 -37.61
C VAL A 796 12.63 -19.42 -38.09
N THR A 797 12.73 -20.39 -39.00
CA THR A 797 14.01 -20.80 -39.59
C THR A 797 13.92 -21.11 -41.07
N ASP A 798 14.91 -20.65 -41.83
CA ASP A 798 15.13 -20.99 -43.25
C ASP A 798 16.17 -22.12 -43.44
N GLY A 799 16.61 -22.76 -42.34
CA GLY A 799 17.66 -23.78 -42.31
C GLY A 799 19.10 -23.25 -42.22
N THR A 800 19.33 -21.96 -42.51
CA THR A 800 20.64 -21.29 -42.36
C THR A 800 20.63 -20.31 -41.20
N TYR A 801 19.57 -19.50 -41.08
CA TYR A 801 19.31 -18.56 -40.00
C TYR A 801 18.03 -18.97 -39.24
N SER A 802 18.03 -18.72 -37.94
CA SER A 802 16.85 -18.85 -37.10
C SER A 802 16.65 -17.60 -36.24
N ALA A 803 15.40 -17.27 -35.98
CA ALA A 803 15.01 -16.18 -35.09
C ALA A 803 13.90 -16.65 -34.16
N GLN A 804 13.93 -16.18 -32.91
CA GLN A 804 13.00 -16.56 -31.86
C GLN A 804 12.37 -15.33 -31.21
N THR A 805 11.11 -15.45 -30.81
CA THR A 805 10.38 -14.45 -30.01
C THR A 805 9.47 -15.15 -29.00
N ASN A 806 9.15 -14.45 -27.91
CA ASN A 806 8.25 -14.97 -26.89
C ASN A 806 6.79 -14.69 -27.26
N LEU A 807 5.93 -15.67 -26.99
CA LEU A 807 4.48 -15.62 -27.04
C LEU A 807 3.96 -16.03 -25.66
N GLN A 808 3.25 -15.14 -24.98
CA GLN A 808 2.58 -15.51 -23.73
C GLN A 808 1.29 -16.26 -24.07
N VAL A 809 1.23 -17.54 -23.73
CA VAL A 809 0.05 -18.40 -23.94
C VAL A 809 -0.76 -18.46 -22.66
N ASN A 810 -2.03 -18.04 -22.73
CA ASN A 810 -2.97 -18.15 -21.62
C ASN A 810 -3.95 -19.29 -21.85
N ASP A 811 -4.64 -19.68 -20.77
CA ASP A 811 -5.79 -20.56 -20.88
C ASP A 811 -6.86 -19.97 -21.81
N PRO A 812 -7.69 -20.83 -22.43
CA PRO A 812 -8.90 -20.38 -23.10
C PRO A 812 -9.70 -19.49 -22.15
N LEU A 813 -10.35 -18.49 -22.71
CA LEU A 813 -11.21 -17.63 -21.92
C LEU A 813 -12.31 -18.45 -21.26
N VAL A 814 -12.22 -18.64 -19.95
CA VAL A 814 -13.37 -18.96 -19.09
C VAL A 814 -13.68 -17.67 -18.35
N ILE A 815 -14.28 -16.71 -19.05
CA ILE A 815 -14.79 -15.51 -18.38
C ILE A 815 -16.21 -15.80 -17.96
N THR A 816 -16.42 -15.70 -16.65
CA THR A 816 -17.67 -15.30 -16.04
C THR A 816 -17.62 -13.78 -15.93
N ARG A 817 -18.68 -13.14 -16.44
CA ARG A 817 -18.92 -11.70 -16.55
C ARG A 817 -18.18 -10.80 -15.54
N ILE A 818 -17.47 -9.76 -16.00
CA ILE A 818 -17.29 -8.53 -15.20
C ILE A 818 -18.59 -7.75 -15.31
N GLN A 819 -19.54 -8.05 -14.43
CA GLN A 819 -20.77 -7.28 -14.32
C GLN A 819 -20.65 -6.23 -13.22
N ARG A 820 -21.22 -5.06 -13.46
CA ARG A 820 -21.48 -4.05 -12.44
C ARG A 820 -22.57 -4.54 -11.48
N ILE A 821 -22.22 -5.41 -10.53
CA ILE A 821 -23.19 -5.94 -9.55
C ILE A 821 -23.48 -4.85 -8.51
N VAL A 822 -24.73 -4.35 -8.52
CA VAL A 822 -25.28 -3.58 -7.41
C VAL A 822 -25.86 -4.57 -6.42
N VAL A 823 -25.07 -4.98 -5.43
CA VAL A 823 -25.56 -5.83 -4.34
C VAL A 823 -26.42 -4.98 -3.41
N ASN A 824 -27.74 -5.03 -3.57
CA ASN A 824 -28.68 -4.46 -2.60
C ASN A 824 -28.87 -5.43 -1.42
N ARG A 825 -27.95 -5.44 -0.45
CA ARG A 825 -28.22 -6.11 0.84
C ARG A 825 -29.13 -5.23 1.69
N THR A 826 -30.37 -5.65 1.89
CA THR A 826 -31.27 -5.04 2.89
C THR A 826 -31.00 -5.68 4.25
N ILE A 827 -30.26 -4.99 5.12
CA ILE A 827 -30.11 -5.40 6.53
C ILE A 827 -31.34 -4.89 7.29
N VAL A 828 -32.21 -5.80 7.75
CA VAL A 828 -33.32 -5.44 8.65
C VAL A 828 -32.83 -5.52 10.09
N ARG A 829 -32.21 -4.44 10.60
CA ARG A 829 -32.37 -3.90 11.97
C ARG A 829 -31.66 -2.56 12.12
N ARG A 830 -32.35 -1.65 12.81
CA ARG A 830 -32.23 -0.18 12.91
C ARG A 830 -30.86 0.48 12.59
N GLN A 831 -30.94 1.38 11.60
CA GLN A 831 -30.18 2.63 11.37
C GLN A 831 -28.86 2.50 10.58
N THR A 832 -28.91 2.84 9.27
CA THR A 832 -27.71 3.11 8.45
C THR A 832 -28.03 4.11 7.33
N ILE A 833 -27.14 5.09 7.15
CA ILE A 833 -27.13 6.06 6.05
C ILE A 833 -26.58 5.36 4.80
N MET A 834 -27.30 5.44 3.68
CA MET A 834 -26.84 4.89 2.40
C MET A 834 -25.83 5.87 1.76
N GLN A 835 -24.57 5.46 1.61
CA GLN A 835 -23.62 6.17 0.75
C GLN A 835 -23.27 5.30 -0.47
N ARG A 836 -23.56 5.84 -1.65
CA ARG A 836 -23.33 5.25 -2.96
C ARG A 836 -21.84 5.37 -3.32
N ILE A 837 -21.09 4.27 -3.27
CA ILE A 837 -19.74 4.19 -3.85
C ILE A 837 -19.88 3.58 -5.26
N PRO A 838 -19.47 4.25 -6.34
CA PRO A 838 -19.40 3.62 -7.65
C PRO A 838 -18.29 2.55 -7.66
N PRO A 839 -18.52 1.34 -8.20
CA PRO A 839 -17.48 0.33 -8.31
C PRO A 839 -16.33 0.83 -9.19
N ARG A 840 -15.11 0.74 -8.65
CA ARG A 840 -13.86 1.03 -9.35
C ARG A 840 -13.53 -0.18 -10.22
N ILE A 841 -13.60 0.00 -11.53
CA ILE A 841 -13.09 -0.96 -12.51
C ILE A 841 -11.57 -1.06 -12.28
N ILE A 842 -11.08 -2.19 -11.76
CA ILE A 842 -9.66 -2.52 -11.84
C ILE A 842 -9.45 -3.07 -13.24
N ARG A 843 -9.17 -2.18 -14.19
CA ARG A 843 -8.45 -2.59 -15.39
C ARG A 843 -7.07 -3.01 -14.90
N VAL A 844 -6.65 -4.24 -15.18
CA VAL A 844 -5.23 -4.45 -15.43
C VAL A 844 -5.03 -3.84 -16.81
N PRO A 845 -4.45 -2.63 -16.94
CA PRO A 845 -4.07 -2.19 -18.27
C PRO A 845 -3.14 -3.27 -18.82
N VAL A 846 -3.47 -3.86 -19.97
CA VAL A 846 -2.45 -4.46 -20.83
C VAL A 846 -1.62 -3.29 -21.32
N VAL A 847 -0.74 -2.81 -20.44
CA VAL A 847 0.19 -1.74 -20.75
C VAL A 847 1.09 -2.32 -21.83
N ARG A 848 1.00 -1.76 -23.05
CA ARG A 848 1.99 -1.87 -24.14
C ARG A 848 1.91 -3.03 -25.15
N THR A 849 0.74 -3.28 -25.77
CA THR A 849 0.73 -4.13 -27.00
C THR A 849 -0.18 -3.60 -28.11
N VAL A 850 0.02 -2.36 -28.54
CA VAL A 850 -0.43 -1.94 -29.89
C VAL A 850 0.71 -1.26 -30.61
N TRP A 851 1.32 -0.27 -29.96
CA TRP A 851 2.53 0.38 -30.46
C TRP A 851 3.74 -0.50 -30.17
N ARG A 852 4.38 -0.99 -31.24
CA ARG A 852 5.47 -1.96 -31.17
C ARG A 852 6.71 -1.32 -30.54
N TRP A 853 7.31 -1.99 -29.58
CA TRP A 853 8.64 -1.66 -29.07
C TRP A 853 9.37 -2.97 -28.75
N ARG A 854 10.60 -3.11 -29.25
CA ARG A 854 11.40 -4.32 -29.11
C ARG A 854 12.55 -4.07 -28.13
N TRP A 855 12.81 -5.02 -27.23
CA TRP A 855 14.12 -5.17 -26.59
C TRP A 855 14.98 -6.08 -27.46
N ARG A 856 16.03 -5.55 -28.08
CA ARG A 856 17.12 -6.38 -28.59
C ARG A 856 18.44 -5.92 -27.98
N THR A 857 19.04 -6.78 -27.18
CA THR A 857 20.46 -6.68 -26.90
C THR A 857 21.22 -7.08 -28.16
N ARG A 858 21.85 -6.15 -28.90
CA ARG A 858 23.22 -6.23 -29.51
C ARG A 858 23.61 -4.93 -30.23
N ARG A 859 24.86 -4.53 -30.02
CA ARG A 859 25.51 -3.24 -30.37
C ARG A 859 26.00 -3.19 -31.82
N ARG A 860 25.19 -2.74 -32.78
CA ARG A 860 25.58 -2.56 -34.19
C ARG A 860 24.80 -1.42 -34.86
N ASP A 861 25.34 -0.19 -34.87
CA ASP A 861 24.67 0.99 -35.43
C ASP A 861 25.68 1.88 -36.17
N PRO A 862 25.42 2.30 -37.44
CA PRO A 862 26.46 2.95 -38.22
C PRO A 862 26.16 4.43 -38.56
N LEU A 863 24.94 4.78 -38.98
CA LEU A 863 24.52 6.17 -39.26
C LEU A 863 23.10 6.41 -38.74
N ALA A 864 22.91 7.49 -37.99
CA ALA A 864 21.60 7.84 -37.42
C ALA A 864 21.32 9.34 -37.46
N GLN A 865 20.05 9.73 -37.61
CA GLN A 865 19.58 11.10 -37.51
C GLN A 865 18.52 11.18 -36.41
N THR A 866 18.76 11.97 -35.37
CA THR A 866 17.72 12.20 -34.35
C THR A 866 16.63 13.13 -34.87
N PHE A 867 15.42 12.99 -34.35
CA PHE A 867 14.28 13.85 -34.61
C PHE A 867 13.29 13.83 -33.43
N SER A 868 12.45 14.85 -33.32
CA SER A 868 11.34 14.95 -32.37
C SER A 868 10.17 15.71 -32.98
N PHE A 869 9.00 15.64 -32.33
CA PHE A 869 7.82 16.43 -32.66
C PHE A 869 7.35 17.23 -31.44
N THR A 870 6.69 18.36 -31.64
CA THR A 870 6.10 19.18 -30.56
C THR A 870 4.70 18.73 -30.16
N GLN A 871 4.11 17.80 -30.90
CA GLN A 871 2.78 17.23 -30.72
C GLN A 871 2.86 15.72 -30.98
N ASN A 872 1.90 14.94 -30.47
CA ASN A 872 1.82 13.51 -30.77
C ASN A 872 1.61 13.33 -32.28
N ARG A 873 2.29 12.36 -32.89
CA ARG A 873 2.21 12.09 -34.34
C ARG A 873 2.26 10.60 -34.61
N VAL A 874 1.44 10.13 -35.55
CA VAL A 874 1.57 8.79 -36.13
C VAL A 874 2.45 8.87 -37.38
N VAL A 875 3.68 8.38 -37.26
CA VAL A 875 4.69 8.37 -38.33
C VAL A 875 4.50 7.14 -39.22
N SER A 876 4.42 7.35 -40.53
CA SER A 876 4.09 6.30 -41.50
C SER A 876 5.28 5.82 -42.33
N ALA A 877 6.18 6.73 -42.70
CA ALA A 877 7.25 6.45 -43.63
C ALA A 877 8.42 7.43 -43.47
N ILE A 878 9.57 7.04 -44.01
CA ILE A 878 10.77 7.87 -44.09
C ILE A 878 11.30 7.89 -45.51
N GLY A 879 11.55 9.07 -46.03
CA GLY A 879 12.24 9.32 -47.28
C GLY A 879 13.74 9.43 -47.09
N VAL A 880 14.53 8.56 -47.73
CA VAL A 880 16.00 8.65 -47.72
C VAL A 880 16.52 8.75 -49.14
N HIS A 881 17.50 9.62 -49.39
CA HIS A 881 18.12 9.78 -50.69
C HIS A 881 19.46 9.04 -50.78
N PHE A 882 19.49 7.94 -51.53
CA PHE A 882 20.70 7.16 -51.77
C PHE A 882 21.43 7.69 -53.01
N THR A 883 22.75 7.84 -52.94
CA THR A 883 23.61 8.17 -54.09
C THR A 883 24.28 6.94 -54.68
N GLN A 884 24.48 5.90 -53.87
CA GLN A 884 25.07 4.63 -54.28
C GLN A 884 24.38 3.47 -53.57
N LYS A 885 24.20 2.34 -54.27
CA LYS A 885 23.64 1.09 -53.73
C LYS A 885 24.53 -0.12 -54.02
N ASP A 886 24.42 -1.13 -53.17
CA ASP A 886 25.01 -2.46 -53.42
C ASP A 886 24.17 -3.25 -54.44
N ALA A 887 24.73 -4.24 -55.12
CA ALA A 887 23.99 -5.03 -56.11
C ALA A 887 23.05 -6.07 -55.49
N SER A 888 23.29 -6.49 -54.24
CA SER A 888 22.55 -7.63 -53.64
C SER A 888 22.29 -7.51 -52.14
N ILE A 889 23.08 -6.70 -51.41
CA ILE A 889 22.95 -6.57 -49.97
C ILE A 889 21.84 -5.55 -49.63
N PRO A 890 20.86 -5.87 -48.76
CA PRO A 890 19.80 -4.92 -48.36
C PRO A 890 20.27 -3.85 -47.35
N VAL A 891 19.43 -2.83 -47.14
CA VAL A 891 19.58 -1.80 -46.09
C VAL A 891 18.40 -1.91 -45.13
N THR A 892 18.67 -1.99 -43.83
CA THR A 892 17.64 -1.98 -42.79
C THR A 892 17.50 -0.58 -42.22
N VAL A 893 16.28 -0.06 -42.19
CA VAL A 893 15.93 1.25 -41.64
C VAL A 893 15.13 1.03 -40.35
N GLN A 894 15.57 1.63 -39.26
CA GLN A 894 14.93 1.53 -37.95
C GLN A 894 14.58 2.90 -37.40
N ILE A 895 13.49 2.98 -36.65
CA ILE A 895 13.23 4.05 -35.69
C ILE A 895 13.57 3.55 -34.30
N ARG A 896 14.40 4.29 -33.58
CA ARG A 896 14.78 3.98 -32.20
C ARG A 896 14.42 5.07 -31.23
N GLY A 897 14.24 4.70 -29.97
CA GLY A 897 14.19 5.65 -28.87
C GLY A 897 15.54 6.34 -28.68
N VAL A 898 15.54 7.52 -28.07
CA VAL A 898 16.76 8.27 -27.74
C VAL A 898 16.92 8.38 -26.24
N THR A 899 18.13 8.14 -25.73
CA THR A 899 18.49 8.35 -24.33
C THR A 899 19.73 9.22 -24.28
N THR A 900 19.68 10.33 -23.54
CA THR A 900 20.78 11.30 -23.46
C THR A 900 21.27 11.83 -24.83
N GLY A 901 20.38 11.92 -25.83
CA GLY A 901 20.70 12.41 -27.18
C GLY A 901 21.26 11.36 -28.14
N LEU A 902 21.44 10.11 -27.68
CA LEU A 902 21.93 8.99 -28.49
C LEU A 902 20.83 7.93 -28.70
N PRO A 903 20.78 7.26 -29.88
CA PRO A 903 19.88 6.13 -30.11
C PRO A 903 20.10 5.04 -29.07
N ASN A 904 19.02 4.53 -28.47
CA ASN A 904 19.05 3.42 -27.52
C ASN A 904 18.72 2.09 -28.21
N GLU A 905 18.62 1.01 -27.43
CA GLU A 905 18.35 -0.34 -27.94
C GLU A 905 16.87 -0.61 -28.27
N VAL A 906 15.97 0.35 -27.97
CA VAL A 906 14.53 0.18 -28.16
C VAL A 906 14.17 0.53 -29.60
N VAL A 907 13.84 -0.50 -30.38
CA VAL A 907 13.36 -0.34 -31.77
C VAL A 907 11.86 -0.18 -31.77
N MET A 908 11.37 0.92 -32.35
CA MET A 908 9.95 1.27 -32.42
C MET A 908 9.33 0.89 -33.77
N ALA A 909 10.08 1.02 -34.85
CA ALA A 909 9.69 0.57 -36.19
C ALA A 909 10.92 0.09 -36.96
N GLU A 910 10.73 -0.87 -37.87
CA GLU A 910 11.81 -1.43 -38.68
C GLU A 910 11.28 -1.80 -40.07
N LYS A 911 12.09 -1.52 -41.10
CA LYS A 911 11.87 -2.01 -42.47
C LYS A 911 13.20 -2.37 -43.12
N VAL A 912 13.31 -3.61 -43.60
CA VAL A 912 14.44 -4.04 -44.44
C VAL A 912 14.13 -3.66 -45.87
N VAL A 913 15.02 -3.01 -46.61
CA VAL A 913 14.83 -2.55 -48.00
C VAL A 913 15.82 -3.27 -48.90
N SER A 914 15.34 -3.93 -49.96
CA SER A 914 16.19 -4.57 -50.96
C SER A 914 16.87 -3.54 -51.87
N SER A 915 17.96 -3.94 -52.54
CA SER A 915 18.63 -3.07 -53.51
C SER A 915 17.71 -2.64 -54.66
N ASP A 916 16.79 -3.50 -55.09
CA ASP A 916 15.86 -3.21 -56.20
C ASP A 916 14.81 -2.16 -55.83
N GLU A 917 14.44 -2.07 -54.55
CA GLU A 917 13.50 -1.06 -54.02
C GLU A 917 14.16 0.32 -53.86
N ILE A 918 15.50 0.42 -53.96
CA ILE A 918 16.26 1.67 -53.79
C ILE A 918 16.37 2.43 -55.12
N SER A 919 15.88 3.67 -55.10
CA SER A 919 16.01 4.66 -56.18
C SER A 919 17.24 5.55 -55.96
N LEU A 920 18.09 5.66 -56.99
CA LEU A 920 19.26 6.56 -56.98
C LEU A 920 18.97 7.94 -57.59
N SER A 921 17.90 8.05 -58.38
CA SER A 921 17.53 9.28 -59.09
C SER A 921 16.58 10.18 -58.30
N GLY A 922 16.11 9.73 -57.13
CA GLY A 922 15.15 10.46 -56.30
C GLY A 922 15.06 9.87 -54.90
N GLU A 923 14.03 10.28 -54.18
CA GLU A 923 13.76 9.79 -52.83
C GLU A 923 13.37 8.30 -52.83
N THR A 924 13.98 7.52 -51.96
CA THR A 924 13.50 6.17 -51.63
C THR A 924 12.58 6.29 -50.41
N LYS A 925 11.27 6.24 -50.64
CA LYS A 925 10.26 6.29 -49.59
C LYS A 925 10.10 4.92 -48.94
N ILE A 926 10.53 4.82 -47.68
CA ILE A 926 10.50 3.62 -46.86
C ILE A 926 9.24 3.67 -45.99
N THR A 927 8.18 3.02 -46.45
CA THR A 927 6.93 2.90 -45.69
C THR A 927 7.05 1.78 -44.65
N PHE A 928 6.73 2.09 -43.40
CA PHE A 928 6.62 1.08 -42.35
C PHE A 928 5.32 0.31 -42.50
N ASP A 929 5.36 -1.01 -42.29
CA ASP A 929 4.17 -1.85 -42.40
C ASP A 929 3.16 -1.46 -41.32
N ASP A 930 3.64 -1.19 -40.10
CA ASP A 930 2.86 -0.67 -38.99
C ASP A 930 3.39 0.73 -38.60
N PRO A 931 2.54 1.78 -38.64
CA PRO A 931 2.93 3.13 -38.27
C PRO A 931 3.37 3.22 -36.81
N PHE A 932 4.28 4.16 -36.55
CA PHE A 932 4.85 4.37 -35.23
C PHE A 932 4.20 5.59 -34.54
N TYR A 933 3.77 5.43 -33.29
CA TYR A 933 3.25 6.53 -32.47
C TYR A 933 4.39 7.28 -31.76
N ALA A 934 4.66 8.48 -32.22
CA ALA A 934 5.64 9.40 -31.65
C ALA A 934 4.95 10.34 -30.65
N GLU A 935 5.38 10.30 -29.39
CA GLU A 935 4.90 11.21 -28.36
C GLU A 935 5.51 12.61 -28.52
N ALA A 936 4.73 13.64 -28.15
CA ALA A 936 5.18 15.02 -28.12
C ALA A 936 6.40 15.19 -27.21
N ASN A 937 7.37 15.99 -27.64
CA ASN A 937 8.60 16.34 -26.92
C ASN A 937 9.50 15.14 -26.56
N THR A 938 9.28 13.98 -27.18
CA THR A 938 10.16 12.82 -27.10
C THR A 938 11.05 12.75 -28.33
N SER A 939 12.35 12.47 -28.11
CA SER A 939 13.31 12.30 -29.20
C SER A 939 13.38 10.85 -29.67
N TYR A 940 13.44 10.70 -30.98
CA TYR A 940 13.59 9.45 -31.71
C TYR A 940 14.78 9.56 -32.67
N ALA A 941 15.22 8.44 -33.23
CA ALA A 941 16.29 8.43 -34.22
C ALA A 941 15.99 7.49 -35.37
N VAL A 942 16.18 7.97 -36.60
CA VAL A 942 16.25 7.12 -37.80
C VAL A 942 17.65 6.52 -37.84
N VAL A 943 17.77 5.20 -37.88
CA VAL A 943 19.04 4.48 -37.97
C VAL A 943 19.07 3.68 -39.27
N LEU A 944 20.11 3.88 -40.09
CA LEU A 944 20.34 3.14 -41.33
C LEU A 944 21.40 2.07 -41.10
N LEU A 945 21.13 0.83 -41.47
CA LEU A 945 21.95 -0.34 -41.16
C LEU A 945 22.24 -1.14 -42.42
N THR A 946 23.50 -1.46 -42.68
CA THR A 946 23.89 -2.37 -43.77
C THR A 946 25.29 -2.94 -43.54
N ASN A 947 25.52 -4.15 -44.00
CA ASN A 947 26.83 -4.80 -43.99
C ASN A 947 27.63 -4.57 -45.28
N SER A 948 27.12 -3.76 -46.20
CA SER A 948 27.86 -3.33 -47.39
C SER A 948 28.56 -1.99 -47.15
N THR A 949 29.79 -1.86 -47.65
CA THR A 949 30.54 -0.60 -47.68
C THR A 949 30.19 0.28 -48.89
N ASN A 950 29.26 -0.17 -49.75
CA ASN A 950 28.94 0.50 -51.03
C ASN A 950 27.77 1.47 -50.93
N TYR A 951 26.99 1.45 -49.84
CA TYR A 951 25.84 2.33 -49.69
C TYR A 951 26.25 3.75 -49.29
N ARG A 952 25.73 4.73 -50.01
CA ARG A 952 25.94 6.15 -49.71
C ARG A 952 24.61 6.90 -49.73
N VAL A 953 24.46 7.84 -48.79
CA VAL A 953 23.29 8.71 -48.64
C VAL A 953 23.69 10.17 -48.70
N ARG A 954 22.75 11.02 -49.12
CA ARG A 954 22.96 12.47 -49.17
C ARG A 954 22.93 13.09 -47.79
N ILE A 955 23.87 14.00 -47.55
CA ILE A 955 23.92 14.84 -46.35
C ILE A 955 24.05 16.32 -46.74
N ALA A 956 23.52 17.18 -45.88
CA ALA A 956 23.64 18.63 -45.97
C ALA A 956 24.62 19.12 -44.92
N THR A 957 25.79 19.62 -45.33
CA THR A 957 26.83 20.13 -44.40
C THR A 957 26.89 21.66 -44.45
N LEU A 958 26.88 22.29 -43.28
CA LEU A 958 26.94 23.75 -43.15
C LEU A 958 28.26 24.30 -43.73
N GLY A 959 28.16 25.37 -44.52
CA GLY A 959 29.28 26.01 -45.20
C GLY A 959 29.65 25.38 -46.56
N GLN A 960 29.06 24.24 -46.94
CA GLN A 960 29.24 23.63 -48.25
C GLN A 960 28.22 24.14 -49.28
N MET A 961 28.54 23.97 -50.56
CA MET A 961 27.63 24.33 -51.65
C MET A 961 26.50 23.29 -51.76
N GLY A 962 25.28 23.68 -51.40
CA GLY A 962 24.07 22.90 -51.60
C GLY A 962 23.44 23.08 -52.98
N GLN A 963 22.23 22.56 -53.20
CA GLN A 963 21.54 22.67 -54.49
C GLN A 963 21.12 24.10 -54.82
N ASN A 964 20.84 24.92 -53.81
CA ASN A 964 20.27 26.26 -53.96
C ASN A 964 21.20 27.40 -53.49
N GLY A 965 22.49 27.13 -53.28
CA GLY A 965 23.41 28.08 -52.67
C GLY A 965 24.29 27.42 -51.61
N VAL A 966 25.13 28.22 -50.94
CA VAL A 966 25.86 27.75 -49.75
C VAL A 966 24.86 27.48 -48.63
N ILE A 967 24.97 26.31 -47.99
CA ILE A 967 24.12 25.92 -46.86
C ILE A 967 24.58 26.73 -45.64
N THR A 968 23.80 27.74 -45.27
CA THR A 968 24.13 28.69 -44.18
C THR A 968 23.43 28.37 -42.86
N ARG A 969 22.43 27.47 -42.88
CA ARG A 969 21.70 27.01 -41.70
C ARG A 969 21.22 25.58 -41.89
N GLN A 970 21.05 24.85 -40.79
CA GLN A 970 20.33 23.59 -40.79
C GLN A 970 18.83 23.86 -40.95
N THR A 971 18.18 23.13 -41.87
CA THR A 971 16.73 23.21 -42.07
C THR A 971 15.98 22.51 -40.93
N TYR A 972 16.63 21.52 -40.30
CA TYR A 972 16.05 20.74 -39.21
C TYR A 972 16.83 20.94 -37.90
N ALA A 973 16.34 21.82 -37.02
CA ALA A 973 17.05 22.19 -35.79
C ALA A 973 16.81 21.24 -34.59
N GLN A 974 15.87 20.29 -34.71
CA GLN A 974 15.44 19.42 -33.61
C GLN A 974 16.16 18.06 -33.57
N GLY A 975 17.29 17.93 -34.27
CA GLY A 975 18.07 16.70 -34.28
C GLY A 975 19.49 16.89 -34.81
N VAL A 976 20.31 15.86 -34.66
CA VAL A 976 21.73 15.83 -35.01
C VAL A 976 22.03 14.52 -35.74
N LEU A 977 22.84 14.60 -36.80
CA LEU A 977 23.40 13.44 -37.48
C LEU A 977 24.48 12.80 -36.60
N LEU A 978 24.44 11.49 -36.45
CA LEU A 978 25.31 10.71 -35.60
C LEU A 978 25.95 9.60 -36.43
N GLU A 979 27.26 9.43 -36.30
CA GLU A 979 27.98 8.29 -36.87
C GLU A 979 28.58 7.43 -35.75
N SER A 980 28.62 6.12 -35.96
CA SER A 980 29.27 5.21 -35.02
C SER A 980 30.03 4.10 -35.74
N SER A 981 31.08 3.61 -35.09
CA SER A 981 31.85 2.44 -35.51
C SER A 981 31.53 1.18 -34.71
N ASN A 982 30.90 1.32 -33.54
CA ASN A 982 30.71 0.23 -32.57
C ASN A 982 29.38 0.30 -31.78
N ALA A 983 28.48 1.22 -32.12
CA ALA A 983 27.19 1.47 -31.46
C ALA A 983 27.25 1.90 -29.99
N GLU A 984 28.44 2.08 -29.40
CA GLU A 984 28.61 2.57 -28.03
C GLU A 984 29.06 4.02 -28.04
N THR A 985 30.03 4.32 -28.89
CA THR A 985 30.55 5.66 -29.07
C THR A 985 29.96 6.22 -30.34
N TRP A 986 29.14 7.24 -30.17
CA TRP A 986 28.56 8.00 -31.25
C TRP A 986 29.31 9.32 -31.37
N THR A 987 29.62 9.71 -32.60
CA THR A 987 30.22 11.01 -32.92
C THR A 987 29.11 11.92 -33.44
N PRO A 988 28.73 12.98 -32.71
CA PRO A 988 27.77 13.97 -33.19
C PRO A 988 28.36 14.84 -34.29
N LEU A 989 27.74 14.82 -35.46
CA LEU A 989 28.04 15.67 -36.59
C LEU A 989 27.11 16.88 -36.56
N ASN A 990 27.33 17.79 -35.61
CA ASN A 990 26.44 18.94 -35.36
C ASN A 990 26.28 19.89 -36.56
N GLY A 991 27.19 19.84 -37.53
CA GLY A 991 27.16 20.68 -38.73
C GLY A 991 26.58 19.99 -39.96
N SER A 992 26.09 18.76 -39.85
CA SER A 992 25.56 17.99 -40.97
C SER A 992 24.19 17.39 -40.63
N ASP A 993 23.26 17.39 -41.59
CA ASP A 993 21.96 16.72 -41.47
C ASP A 993 21.81 15.66 -42.57
N LEU A 994 21.11 14.57 -42.26
CA LEU A 994 20.66 13.63 -43.29
C LEU A 994 19.60 14.29 -44.19
N THR A 995 19.72 14.12 -45.51
CA THR A 995 18.64 14.52 -46.44
C THR A 995 17.47 13.54 -46.31
N VAL A 996 16.51 13.89 -45.45
CA VAL A 996 15.43 13.01 -45.00
C VAL A 996 14.07 13.71 -45.07
N LYS A 997 13.02 12.95 -45.39
CA LYS A 997 11.63 13.34 -45.16
C LYS A 997 10.97 12.38 -44.18
N ILE A 998 10.23 12.87 -43.22
CA ILE A 998 9.46 12.03 -42.30
C ILE A 998 7.98 12.29 -42.57
N TYR A 999 7.26 11.23 -42.89
CA TYR A 999 5.83 11.26 -43.22
C TYR A 999 5.00 10.83 -42.01
N GLY A 1000 3.82 11.42 -41.87
CA GLY A 1000 2.83 10.98 -40.90
C GLY A 1000 1.42 11.30 -41.36
N TYR A 1001 0.43 10.91 -40.55
CA TYR A 1001 -0.98 11.08 -40.90
C TYR A 1001 -1.62 12.27 -40.18
N ASP A 1002 -2.46 12.99 -40.90
CA ASP A 1002 -3.50 13.87 -40.37
C ASP A 1002 -4.86 13.17 -40.59
N PHE A 1003 -5.56 12.90 -39.49
CA PHE A 1003 -6.74 12.05 -39.38
C PHE A 1003 -8.05 12.85 -39.45
N GLN A 1004 -9.09 12.23 -40.00
CA GLN A 1004 -10.48 12.67 -39.88
C GLN A 1004 -10.99 12.48 -38.45
N PRO A 1005 -11.99 13.26 -37.99
CA PRO A 1005 -12.47 13.19 -36.60
C PRO A 1005 -13.22 11.89 -36.26
N SER A 1006 -13.69 11.14 -37.26
CA SER A 1006 -14.43 9.89 -37.08
C SER A 1006 -14.14 8.91 -38.21
N GLY A 1007 -14.29 7.62 -37.94
CA GLY A 1007 -14.18 6.54 -38.92
C GLY A 1007 -14.88 5.28 -38.44
N GLU A 1008 -15.06 4.30 -39.33
CA GLU A 1008 -15.71 3.03 -39.03
C GLU A 1008 -14.86 1.87 -39.56
N VAL A 1009 -14.63 0.88 -38.71
CA VAL A 1009 -14.10 -0.43 -39.11
C VAL A 1009 -15.24 -1.42 -39.05
N ARG A 1010 -15.67 -1.91 -40.20
CA ARG A 1010 -16.73 -2.92 -40.31
C ARG A 1010 -16.13 -4.28 -40.60
N PHE A 1011 -16.60 -5.29 -39.89
CA PHE A 1011 -16.18 -6.68 -40.10
C PHE A 1011 -17.15 -7.40 -41.02
N GLN A 1012 -16.68 -8.47 -41.66
CA GLN A 1012 -17.52 -9.43 -42.37
C GLN A 1012 -18.51 -10.06 -41.39
N PRO A 1013 -19.75 -10.35 -41.83
CA PRO A 1013 -20.72 -11.01 -40.98
C PRO A 1013 -20.22 -12.41 -40.58
N VAL A 1014 -20.25 -12.71 -39.29
CA VAL A 1014 -20.03 -14.06 -38.78
C VAL A 1014 -21.30 -14.85 -39.05
N THR A 1015 -21.19 -15.89 -39.89
CA THR A 1015 -22.32 -16.74 -40.31
C THR A 1015 -22.00 -18.21 -40.04
N GLY A 1016 -23.04 -19.04 -39.93
CA GLY A 1016 -22.88 -20.50 -39.81
C GLY A 1016 -22.64 -21.04 -38.40
N ALA A 1017 -22.72 -20.18 -37.38
CA ALA A 1017 -22.75 -20.55 -35.96
C ALA A 1017 -23.91 -19.82 -35.27
N GLN A 1018 -24.50 -20.48 -34.27
CA GLN A 1018 -25.58 -19.91 -33.47
C GLN A 1018 -25.03 -19.41 -32.15
N PHE A 1019 -25.44 -18.21 -31.73
CA PHE A 1019 -25.00 -17.58 -30.50
C PHE A 1019 -26.19 -17.18 -29.64
N SER A 1020 -26.11 -17.49 -28.35
CA SER A 1020 -26.99 -16.94 -27.31
C SER A 1020 -26.35 -15.76 -26.59
N GLU A 1021 -25.03 -15.72 -26.53
CA GLU A 1021 -24.25 -14.68 -25.85
C GLU A 1021 -23.01 -14.37 -26.69
N LEU A 1022 -22.53 -13.14 -26.63
CA LEU A 1022 -21.36 -12.66 -27.35
C LEU A 1022 -20.35 -12.07 -26.39
N ASN A 1023 -19.07 -12.23 -26.71
CA ASN A 1023 -17.97 -11.53 -26.08
C ASN A 1023 -16.98 -11.12 -27.17
N LEU A 1024 -16.33 -9.97 -26.99
CA LEU A 1024 -15.36 -9.46 -27.93
C LEU A 1024 -13.98 -9.37 -27.27
N ASP A 1025 -13.02 -10.08 -27.85
CA ASP A 1025 -11.60 -9.98 -27.50
C ASP A 1025 -10.90 -9.11 -28.54
N GLU A 1026 -10.30 -8.01 -28.10
CA GLU A 1026 -9.68 -7.02 -28.99
C GLU A 1026 -8.44 -6.39 -28.36
N TYR A 1027 -7.55 -5.89 -29.21
CA TYR A 1027 -6.32 -5.21 -28.80
C TYR A 1027 -6.26 -3.81 -29.42
N SER A 1028 -6.59 -2.80 -28.62
CA SER A 1028 -6.59 -1.39 -29.02
C SER A 1028 -5.77 -0.50 -28.09
N ALA A 1029 -5.34 0.64 -28.65
CA ALA A 1029 -4.75 1.75 -27.95
C ALA A 1029 -5.63 2.97 -28.18
N ILE A 1030 -6.04 3.59 -27.07
CA ILE A 1030 -6.95 4.74 -27.07
C ILE A 1030 -6.20 5.90 -26.37
N PRO A 1031 -5.37 6.67 -27.11
CA PRO A 1031 -4.73 7.88 -26.57
C PRO A 1031 -5.73 8.88 -26.00
N GLU A 1032 -5.26 9.81 -25.16
CA GLU A 1032 -6.11 10.82 -24.55
C GLU A 1032 -6.83 11.67 -25.62
N GLY A 1033 -8.15 11.85 -25.48
CA GLY A 1033 -8.96 12.59 -26.43
C GLY A 1033 -9.41 11.80 -27.67
N THR A 1034 -9.15 10.49 -27.71
CA THR A 1034 -9.68 9.54 -28.70
C THR A 1034 -10.64 8.53 -28.07
N GLY A 1035 -11.43 7.82 -28.90
CA GLY A 1035 -12.38 6.82 -28.45
C GLY A 1035 -12.63 5.71 -29.48
N ILE A 1036 -12.95 4.51 -28.98
CA ILE A 1036 -13.50 3.41 -29.77
C ILE A 1036 -14.81 2.97 -29.13
N VAL A 1037 -15.88 2.95 -29.92
CA VAL A 1037 -17.17 2.38 -29.53
C VAL A 1037 -17.43 1.15 -30.37
N TRP A 1038 -17.69 0.02 -29.71
CA TRP A 1038 -17.99 -1.23 -30.39
C TRP A 1038 -19.49 -1.47 -30.44
N GLU A 1039 -19.96 -1.89 -31.60
CA GLU A 1039 -21.37 -2.19 -31.83
C GLU A 1039 -21.52 -3.50 -32.60
N TYR A 1040 -22.59 -4.23 -32.32
CA TYR A 1040 -22.99 -5.42 -33.04
C TYR A 1040 -24.41 -5.27 -33.60
N SER A 1041 -24.71 -6.05 -34.63
CA SER A 1041 -26.01 -6.12 -35.26
C SER A 1041 -26.33 -7.56 -35.61
N THR A 1042 -27.55 -8.00 -35.30
CA THR A 1042 -28.06 -9.34 -35.65
C THR A 1042 -29.05 -9.31 -36.82
N ASP A 1043 -29.27 -8.14 -37.43
CA ASP A 1043 -30.25 -7.92 -38.51
C ASP A 1043 -29.62 -7.35 -39.79
N GLY A 1044 -28.35 -7.66 -40.02
CA GLY A 1044 -27.60 -7.23 -41.21
C GLY A 1044 -27.27 -5.75 -41.24
N GLY A 1045 -27.19 -5.10 -40.07
CA GLY A 1045 -26.79 -3.70 -39.91
C GLY A 1045 -27.94 -2.70 -39.92
N THR A 1046 -29.18 -3.12 -39.66
CA THR A 1046 -30.35 -2.22 -39.57
C THR A 1046 -30.45 -1.57 -38.19
N ILE A 1047 -30.24 -2.37 -37.14
CA ILE A 1047 -30.15 -1.93 -35.74
C ILE A 1047 -28.76 -2.31 -35.22
N TRP A 1048 -28.14 -1.39 -34.48
CA TRP A 1048 -26.83 -1.55 -33.86
C TRP A 1048 -26.97 -1.36 -32.36
N ASP A 1049 -26.51 -2.35 -31.61
CA ASP A 1049 -26.46 -2.34 -30.16
C ASP A 1049 -25.00 -2.26 -29.71
N ALA A 1050 -24.73 -1.55 -28.61
CA ALA A 1050 -23.37 -1.42 -28.08
C ALA A 1050 -22.91 -2.73 -27.45
N ILE A 1051 -21.65 -3.10 -27.68
CA ILE A 1051 -20.96 -4.19 -27.00
C ILE A 1051 -19.69 -3.64 -26.35
N VAL A 1052 -19.36 -4.12 -25.16
CA VAL A 1052 -18.13 -3.73 -24.47
C VAL A 1052 -17.14 -4.88 -24.59
N PRO A 1053 -15.91 -4.64 -25.12
CA PRO A 1053 -14.89 -5.67 -25.17
C PRO A 1053 -14.61 -6.27 -23.80
N ALA A 1054 -14.34 -7.58 -23.77
CA ALA A 1054 -14.15 -8.42 -22.59
C ALA A 1054 -15.34 -8.52 -21.62
N GLU A 1055 -16.48 -7.89 -21.92
CA GLU A 1055 -17.75 -8.12 -21.22
C GLU A 1055 -18.68 -9.01 -22.06
N GLU A 1056 -19.47 -9.84 -21.38
CA GLU A 1056 -20.45 -10.71 -22.04
C GLU A 1056 -21.76 -9.97 -22.28
N GLU A 1057 -22.24 -10.04 -23.52
CA GLU A 1057 -23.51 -9.48 -23.96
C GLU A 1057 -24.50 -10.60 -24.25
N ASN A 1058 -25.68 -10.53 -23.61
CA ASN A 1058 -26.74 -11.53 -23.80
C ASN A 1058 -27.61 -11.14 -24.98
N LEU A 1059 -27.76 -12.05 -25.94
CA LEU A 1059 -28.59 -11.78 -27.10
C LEU A 1059 -30.08 -12.01 -26.78
N PRO A 1060 -30.97 -11.10 -27.20
CA PRO A 1060 -32.41 -11.26 -26.96
C PRO A 1060 -33.01 -12.43 -27.75
N ASN A 1061 -32.38 -12.81 -28.86
CA ASN A 1061 -32.73 -13.97 -29.68
C ASN A 1061 -31.45 -14.69 -30.11
N ILE A 1062 -31.54 -15.98 -30.43
CA ILE A 1062 -30.39 -16.72 -30.99
C ILE A 1062 -30.00 -16.06 -32.31
N ALA A 1063 -28.77 -15.55 -32.40
CA ALA A 1063 -28.24 -14.98 -33.62
C ALA A 1063 -27.48 -16.05 -34.41
N SER A 1064 -27.83 -16.22 -35.68
CA SER A 1064 -27.05 -17.01 -36.66
C SER A 1064 -26.08 -16.17 -37.47
N ASP A 1065 -26.32 -14.87 -37.49
CA ASP A 1065 -25.60 -13.88 -38.27
C ASP A 1065 -25.33 -12.69 -37.34
N VAL A 1066 -24.05 -12.42 -37.10
CA VAL A 1066 -23.63 -11.28 -36.28
C VAL A 1066 -22.67 -10.43 -37.09
N LEU A 1067 -23.02 -9.16 -37.24
CA LEU A 1067 -22.18 -8.15 -37.86
C LEU A 1067 -21.60 -7.27 -36.76
N LEU A 1068 -20.31 -6.98 -36.79
CA LEU A 1068 -19.65 -6.06 -35.84
C LEU A 1068 -19.06 -4.86 -36.56
N ARG A 1069 -19.03 -3.74 -35.84
CA ARG A 1069 -18.25 -2.57 -36.22
C ARG A 1069 -17.59 -1.92 -35.00
N ALA A 1070 -16.45 -1.28 -35.26
CA ALA A 1070 -15.81 -0.38 -34.33
C ALA A 1070 -15.88 1.05 -34.89
N LEU A 1071 -16.47 1.96 -34.12
CA LEU A 1071 -16.55 3.38 -34.43
C LEU A 1071 -15.40 4.10 -33.75
N PHE A 1072 -14.56 4.74 -34.55
CA PHE A 1072 -13.39 5.47 -34.06
C PHE A 1072 -13.73 6.96 -34.00
N GLU A 1073 -13.28 7.60 -32.94
CA GLU A 1073 -13.45 9.04 -32.72
C GLU A 1073 -12.15 9.66 -32.24
N SER A 1074 -11.86 10.87 -32.70
CA SER A 1074 -10.74 11.68 -32.22
C SER A 1074 -11.13 13.15 -32.16
N THR A 1075 -10.68 13.83 -31.12
CA THR A 1075 -10.81 15.28 -30.97
C THR A 1075 -9.63 16.06 -31.55
N ALA A 1076 -8.57 15.36 -31.99
CA ALA A 1076 -7.33 15.94 -32.51
C ALA A 1076 -6.99 15.38 -33.90
N ILE A 1077 -6.61 16.26 -34.84
CA ILE A 1077 -6.27 15.87 -36.23
C ILE A 1077 -5.00 15.00 -36.30
N ASN A 1078 -4.11 15.10 -35.33
CA ASN A 1078 -2.81 14.46 -35.32
C ASN A 1078 -2.74 13.18 -34.49
N ASP A 1079 -3.88 12.74 -33.92
CA ASP A 1079 -3.98 11.58 -33.05
C ASP A 1079 -5.15 10.67 -33.48
N SER A 1080 -4.99 9.37 -33.30
CA SER A 1080 -5.97 8.36 -33.68
C SER A 1080 -5.97 7.21 -32.69
N PRO A 1081 -7.14 6.66 -32.33
CA PRO A 1081 -7.17 5.35 -31.74
C PRO A 1081 -6.58 4.34 -32.75
N ALA A 1082 -5.92 3.32 -32.23
CA ALA A 1082 -5.32 2.26 -33.04
C ALA A 1082 -5.87 0.92 -32.58
N LEU A 1083 -6.39 0.13 -33.52
CA LEU A 1083 -6.86 -1.22 -33.28
C LEU A 1083 -6.01 -2.18 -34.09
N ASN A 1084 -5.65 -3.31 -33.49
CA ASN A 1084 -5.10 -4.41 -34.24
C ASN A 1084 -6.22 -5.26 -34.82
N TYR A 1085 -6.64 -4.93 -36.04
CA TYR A 1085 -7.83 -5.54 -36.65
C TYR A 1085 -7.66 -7.03 -37.00
N LYS A 1086 -6.41 -7.52 -37.03
CA LYS A 1086 -6.12 -8.93 -37.32
C LYS A 1086 -6.36 -9.84 -36.12
N ASP A 1087 -6.46 -9.27 -34.93
CA ASP A 1087 -6.54 -9.99 -33.65
C ASP A 1087 -7.85 -9.70 -32.92
N VAL A 1088 -8.89 -9.32 -33.67
CA VAL A 1088 -10.24 -9.13 -33.13
C VAL A 1088 -10.98 -10.45 -33.24
N ASN A 1089 -11.36 -11.00 -32.10
CA ASN A 1089 -12.02 -12.29 -32.02
C ASN A 1089 -13.39 -12.14 -31.36
N LEU A 1090 -14.44 -12.54 -32.08
CA LEU A 1090 -15.78 -12.66 -31.51
C LEU A 1090 -15.90 -14.06 -30.91
N ILE A 1091 -16.05 -14.11 -29.60
CA ILE A 1091 -16.34 -15.34 -28.87
C ILE A 1091 -17.85 -15.42 -28.73
N GLY A 1092 -18.46 -16.29 -29.52
CA GLY A 1092 -19.87 -16.59 -29.39
C GLY A 1092 -20.06 -17.76 -28.44
N HIS A 1093 -20.96 -17.62 -27.48
CA HIS A 1093 -21.38 -18.73 -26.64
C HIS A 1093 -22.75 -19.23 -27.08
N LEU A 1094 -22.92 -20.54 -27.05
CA LEU A 1094 -24.21 -21.19 -27.18
C LEU A 1094 -24.44 -22.05 -25.94
N ASN A 1095 -25.42 -21.66 -25.13
CA ASN A 1095 -25.81 -22.45 -23.96
C ASN A 1095 -26.30 -23.83 -24.41
N ASN A 1096 -25.85 -24.90 -23.76
CA ASN A 1096 -26.37 -26.23 -24.01
C ASN A 1096 -27.82 -26.31 -23.54
N THR A 1097 -28.64 -27.08 -24.25
CA THR A 1097 -30.04 -27.29 -23.89
C THR A 1097 -30.20 -28.18 -22.67
N THR A 1098 -29.15 -28.91 -22.29
CA THR A 1098 -29.09 -29.79 -21.14
C THR A 1098 -27.79 -29.60 -20.38
N GLY A 1099 -27.82 -29.78 -19.07
CA GLY A 1099 -26.61 -29.86 -18.26
C GLY A 1099 -26.86 -30.64 -16.98
N ALA A 1100 -25.80 -31.24 -16.44
CA ALA A 1100 -25.86 -31.99 -15.20
C ALA A 1100 -24.81 -31.46 -14.22
N TYR A 1101 -25.30 -30.96 -13.10
CA TYR A 1101 -24.49 -30.60 -11.93
C TYR A 1101 -24.30 -31.84 -11.06
N ILE A 1102 -23.09 -32.05 -10.55
CA ILE A 1102 -22.75 -33.16 -9.66
C ILE A 1102 -21.92 -32.63 -8.50
N SER A 1103 -22.37 -32.88 -7.27
CA SER A 1103 -21.60 -32.56 -6.07
C SER A 1103 -20.38 -33.45 -5.93
N ARG A 1104 -19.36 -32.97 -5.22
CA ARG A 1104 -18.30 -33.82 -4.70
C ARG A 1104 -18.89 -34.88 -3.76
N GLU A 1105 -18.23 -36.02 -3.72
CA GLU A 1105 -18.55 -37.11 -2.81
C GLU A 1105 -18.39 -36.68 -1.36
N ASN A 1106 -19.37 -37.04 -0.53
CA ASN A 1106 -19.30 -36.89 0.91
C ASN A 1106 -19.40 -38.26 1.59
N GLU A 1107 -18.28 -38.77 2.10
CA GLU A 1107 -18.19 -40.06 2.78
C GLU A 1107 -18.53 -39.91 4.28
N LEU A 1108 -19.51 -40.69 4.75
CA LEU A 1108 -19.96 -40.71 6.14
C LEU A 1108 -19.58 -42.02 6.84
N THR A 1109 -19.42 -41.95 8.16
CA THR A 1109 -19.10 -43.14 8.98
C THR A 1109 -20.29 -44.08 9.22
N GLN A 1110 -21.51 -43.68 8.84
CA GLN A 1110 -22.75 -44.44 9.04
C GLN A 1110 -23.63 -44.34 7.80
N GLY A 1111 -24.39 -45.40 7.52
CA GLY A 1111 -25.32 -45.43 6.39
C GLY A 1111 -26.44 -44.39 6.49
N VAL A 1112 -26.86 -43.84 5.35
CA VAL A 1112 -27.90 -42.81 5.25
C VAL A 1112 -29.22 -43.42 4.79
N GLU A 1113 -30.30 -43.19 5.54
CA GLU A 1113 -31.64 -43.70 5.21
C GLU A 1113 -32.42 -42.69 4.36
N SER A 1114 -32.23 -41.39 4.60
CA SER A 1114 -32.92 -40.35 3.85
C SER A 1114 -32.12 -39.04 3.75
N THR A 1115 -32.45 -38.24 2.75
CA THR A 1115 -31.86 -36.92 2.52
C THR A 1115 -32.93 -35.88 2.19
N LYS A 1116 -32.74 -34.66 2.68
CA LYS A 1116 -33.51 -33.47 2.28
C LYS A 1116 -32.58 -32.42 1.70
N VAL A 1117 -32.93 -31.91 0.53
CA VAL A 1117 -32.19 -30.85 -0.18
C VAL A 1117 -33.02 -29.57 -0.19
N TYR A 1118 -32.41 -28.47 0.24
CA TYR A 1118 -32.91 -27.10 0.23
C TYR A 1118 -32.10 -26.31 -0.78
N THR A 1119 -32.73 -25.85 -1.84
CA THR A 1119 -31.99 -25.27 -2.95
C THR A 1119 -32.80 -24.15 -3.58
N GLN A 1120 -32.13 -23.03 -3.82
CA GLN A 1120 -32.73 -21.89 -4.49
C GLN A 1120 -32.52 -22.04 -5.99
N MET A 1121 -33.63 -22.07 -6.72
CA MET A 1121 -33.62 -22.24 -8.16
C MET A 1121 -34.43 -21.16 -8.85
N ASN A 1122 -33.96 -20.77 -10.02
CA ASN A 1122 -34.74 -20.04 -11.00
C ASN A 1122 -35.10 -21.06 -12.10
N ILE A 1123 -36.39 -21.39 -12.22
CA ILE A 1123 -36.90 -22.32 -13.24
C ILE A 1123 -37.86 -21.54 -14.15
N PRO A 1124 -37.35 -20.85 -15.20
CA PRO A 1124 -38.21 -20.13 -16.13
C PRO A 1124 -39.19 -21.05 -16.89
N SER A 1125 -40.27 -20.47 -17.41
CA SER A 1125 -41.26 -21.20 -18.19
C SER A 1125 -40.63 -21.93 -19.39
N GLY A 1126 -40.96 -23.22 -19.55
CA GLY A 1126 -40.41 -24.06 -20.62
C GLY A 1126 -39.06 -24.73 -20.29
N THR A 1127 -38.56 -24.59 -19.07
CA THR A 1127 -37.38 -25.30 -18.55
C THR A 1127 -37.78 -26.33 -17.47
N SER A 1128 -36.91 -27.29 -17.21
CA SER A 1128 -37.08 -28.28 -16.13
C SER A 1128 -35.77 -28.51 -15.39
N LEU A 1129 -35.86 -28.76 -14.10
CA LEU A 1129 -34.71 -29.11 -13.28
C LEU A 1129 -35.11 -30.26 -12.35
N ASN A 1130 -34.47 -31.42 -12.55
CA ASN A 1130 -34.76 -32.65 -11.82
C ASN A 1130 -33.58 -33.02 -10.92
N TRP A 1131 -33.85 -33.28 -9.65
CA TRP A 1131 -32.83 -33.69 -8.68
C TRP A 1131 -32.80 -35.19 -8.48
N PHE A 1132 -31.59 -35.71 -8.36
CA PHE A 1132 -31.27 -37.08 -8.02
C PHE A 1132 -30.26 -37.08 -6.87
N THR A 1133 -30.26 -38.18 -6.13
CA THR A 1133 -29.30 -38.42 -5.07
C THR A 1133 -28.80 -39.86 -5.15
N SER A 1134 -27.59 -40.10 -4.69
CA SER A 1134 -26.96 -41.41 -4.58
C SER A 1134 -26.33 -41.54 -3.20
N ASN A 1135 -26.30 -42.75 -2.66
CA ASN A 1135 -25.56 -43.10 -1.45
C ASN A 1135 -24.48 -44.19 -1.68
N ASP A 1136 -24.11 -44.39 -2.94
CA ASP A 1136 -23.14 -45.37 -3.45
C ASP A 1136 -22.19 -44.74 -4.51
N ASP A 1137 -21.72 -43.51 -4.24
CA ASP A 1137 -20.78 -42.75 -5.09
C ASP A 1137 -21.24 -42.56 -6.55
N GLY A 1138 -22.55 -42.43 -6.77
CA GLY A 1138 -23.13 -42.23 -8.10
C GLY A 1138 -23.30 -43.51 -8.93
N ALA A 1139 -23.10 -44.71 -8.34
CA ALA A 1139 -23.39 -45.96 -9.03
C ALA A 1139 -24.90 -46.16 -9.28
N THR A 1140 -25.76 -45.70 -8.37
CA THR A 1140 -27.22 -45.66 -8.56
C THR A 1140 -27.81 -44.29 -8.24
N TRP A 1141 -28.50 -43.70 -9.23
CA TRP A 1141 -29.18 -42.41 -9.09
C TRP A 1141 -30.66 -42.59 -8.76
N GLU A 1142 -31.07 -42.10 -7.60
CA GLU A 1142 -32.46 -42.14 -7.14
C GLU A 1142 -33.14 -40.74 -7.25
N PRO A 1143 -34.31 -40.60 -7.91
CA PRO A 1143 -34.96 -39.31 -8.12
C PRO A 1143 -35.57 -38.76 -6.82
N MET A 1144 -35.40 -37.45 -6.59
CA MET A 1144 -35.96 -36.74 -5.44
C MET A 1144 -37.37 -36.20 -5.72
N SER A 1145 -38.21 -36.11 -4.68
CA SER A 1145 -39.56 -35.55 -4.77
C SER A 1145 -39.62 -34.16 -4.14
N ILE A 1146 -40.35 -33.22 -4.75
CA ILE A 1146 -40.60 -31.89 -4.15
C ILE A 1146 -41.57 -32.03 -2.97
N GLU A 1147 -41.17 -31.53 -1.81
CA GLU A 1147 -41.97 -31.49 -0.58
C GLU A 1147 -42.69 -30.13 -0.44
N SER A 1148 -41.96 -29.02 -0.62
CA SER A 1148 -42.51 -27.65 -0.52
C SER A 1148 -41.70 -26.63 -1.29
N THR A 1149 -42.30 -25.47 -1.58
CA THR A 1149 -41.64 -24.33 -2.23
C THR A 1149 -41.87 -23.03 -1.45
N ARG A 1150 -40.91 -22.10 -1.51
CA ARG A 1150 -40.95 -20.78 -0.87
C ARG A 1150 -40.31 -19.72 -1.76
N GLU A 1151 -41.05 -18.70 -2.15
CA GLU A 1151 -40.52 -17.56 -2.93
C GLU A 1151 -39.58 -16.72 -2.05
N ILE A 1152 -38.38 -16.40 -2.55
CA ILE A 1152 -37.40 -15.54 -1.87
C ILE A 1152 -37.50 -14.11 -2.43
N ASP A 1153 -37.43 -14.00 -3.76
CA ASP A 1153 -37.62 -12.76 -4.51
C ASP A 1153 -38.20 -13.05 -5.91
N GLN A 1154 -38.18 -12.06 -6.81
CA GLN A 1154 -38.74 -12.18 -8.16
C GLN A 1154 -37.96 -13.14 -9.08
N GLU A 1155 -36.72 -13.49 -8.72
CA GLU A 1155 -35.83 -14.33 -9.53
C GLU A 1155 -35.65 -15.71 -8.92
N TRP A 1156 -35.55 -15.83 -7.59
CA TRP A 1156 -35.20 -17.06 -6.90
C TRP A 1156 -36.36 -17.61 -6.06
N THR A 1157 -36.65 -18.90 -6.26
CA THR A 1157 -37.58 -19.68 -5.44
C THR A 1157 -36.82 -20.81 -4.76
N GLU A 1158 -37.01 -20.97 -3.45
CA GLU A 1158 -36.45 -22.08 -2.70
C GLU A 1158 -37.35 -23.31 -2.81
N TYR A 1159 -36.75 -24.46 -3.13
CA TYR A 1159 -37.40 -25.75 -3.19
C TYR A 1159 -36.84 -26.65 -2.09
N THR A 1160 -37.73 -27.36 -1.41
CA THR A 1160 -37.38 -28.47 -0.50
C THR A 1160 -37.68 -29.78 -1.20
N LEU A 1161 -36.66 -30.61 -1.39
CA LEU A 1161 -36.71 -31.90 -2.04
C LEU A 1161 -36.36 -32.98 -1.02
N THR A 1162 -37.01 -34.15 -1.11
CA THR A 1162 -36.80 -35.25 -0.18
C THR A 1162 -36.65 -36.60 -0.90
N ARG A 1163 -35.85 -37.49 -0.32
CA ARG A 1163 -35.69 -38.87 -0.77
C ARG A 1163 -35.38 -39.80 0.41
N THR A 1164 -36.03 -40.97 0.43
CA THR A 1164 -35.64 -42.13 1.24
C THR A 1164 -34.96 -43.15 0.32
N PHE A 1165 -33.75 -43.59 0.69
CA PHE A 1165 -32.95 -44.50 -0.12
C PHE A 1165 -33.51 -45.93 -0.07
N SER A 1166 -33.32 -46.68 -1.16
CA SER A 1166 -33.75 -48.08 -1.24
C SER A 1166 -32.86 -49.00 -0.39
N ASP A 1167 -31.57 -48.65 -0.26
CA ASP A 1167 -30.59 -49.27 0.62
C ASP A 1167 -30.11 -48.25 1.67
N PRO A 1168 -30.45 -48.39 2.95
CA PRO A 1168 -30.04 -47.43 3.99
C PRO A 1168 -28.59 -47.60 4.46
N SER A 1169 -27.84 -48.57 3.94
CA SER A 1169 -26.47 -48.87 4.37
C SER A 1169 -25.39 -48.06 3.65
N GLY A 1170 -25.74 -47.37 2.56
CA GLY A 1170 -24.80 -46.56 1.77
C GLY A 1170 -24.23 -45.35 2.53
N THR A 1171 -22.93 -45.14 2.40
CA THR A 1171 -22.13 -44.15 3.15
C THR A 1171 -21.59 -43.01 2.29
N GLU A 1172 -21.65 -43.12 0.96
CA GLU A 1172 -20.98 -42.21 0.01
C GLU A 1172 -22.04 -41.37 -0.72
N ILE A 1173 -22.28 -40.15 -0.24
CA ILE A 1173 -23.40 -39.33 -0.75
C ILE A 1173 -22.98 -38.43 -1.91
N ARG A 1174 -23.83 -38.39 -2.94
CA ARG A 1174 -23.81 -37.39 -4.00
C ARG A 1174 -25.18 -36.83 -4.33
N TYR A 1175 -25.19 -35.61 -4.87
CA TYR A 1175 -26.36 -34.96 -5.45
C TYR A 1175 -26.11 -34.65 -6.91
N LYS A 1176 -27.11 -34.93 -7.74
CA LYS A 1176 -27.11 -34.58 -9.16
C LYS A 1176 -28.33 -33.74 -9.49
N ALA A 1177 -28.14 -32.65 -10.22
CA ALA A 1177 -29.23 -31.87 -10.79
C ALA A 1177 -29.15 -31.92 -12.32
N GLU A 1178 -30.16 -32.53 -12.94
CA GLU A 1178 -30.32 -32.56 -14.39
C GLU A 1178 -31.20 -31.38 -14.83
N MET A 1179 -30.58 -30.47 -15.56
CA MET A 1179 -31.15 -29.25 -16.08
C MET A 1179 -31.52 -29.45 -17.55
N THR A 1180 -32.70 -29.02 -17.95
CA THR A 1180 -33.13 -28.97 -19.34
C THR A 1180 -33.79 -27.62 -19.61
N GLY A 1181 -33.38 -26.97 -20.69
CA GLY A 1181 -33.92 -25.70 -21.14
C GLY A 1181 -33.75 -25.56 -22.65
N ASN A 1182 -33.66 -24.33 -23.10
CA ASN A 1182 -33.26 -23.98 -24.45
C ASN A 1182 -32.00 -23.10 -24.40
N ASN A 1183 -31.45 -22.76 -25.57
CA ASN A 1183 -30.18 -22.02 -25.64
C ASN A 1183 -30.24 -20.57 -25.09
N LEU A 1184 -31.43 -19.99 -24.91
CA LEU A 1184 -31.61 -18.63 -24.35
C LEU A 1184 -32.10 -18.64 -22.90
N VAL A 1185 -32.92 -19.63 -22.56
CA VAL A 1185 -33.63 -19.75 -21.30
C VAL A 1185 -33.32 -21.11 -20.71
N PHE A 1186 -32.57 -21.11 -19.62
CA PHE A 1186 -32.13 -22.29 -18.90
C PHE A 1186 -32.41 -22.12 -17.40
N PRO A 1187 -32.61 -23.21 -16.67
CA PRO A 1187 -32.80 -23.13 -15.23
C PRO A 1187 -31.45 -22.89 -14.55
N ARG A 1188 -31.46 -22.17 -13.42
CA ARG A 1188 -30.27 -21.84 -12.63
C ARG A 1188 -30.45 -22.27 -11.18
N ILE A 1189 -29.35 -22.63 -10.52
CA ILE A 1189 -29.30 -22.99 -9.10
C ILE A 1189 -28.40 -21.98 -8.40
N HIS A 1190 -28.91 -21.25 -7.41
CA HIS A 1190 -28.15 -20.23 -6.68
C HIS A 1190 -27.51 -20.76 -5.40
N THR A 1191 -28.17 -21.71 -4.73
CA THR A 1191 -27.64 -22.34 -3.51
C THR A 1191 -28.08 -23.79 -3.42
N LEU A 1192 -27.26 -24.61 -2.78
CA LEU A 1192 -27.53 -26.02 -2.50
C LEU A 1192 -27.18 -26.33 -1.04
N GLY A 1193 -28.19 -26.58 -0.22
CA GLY A 1193 -28.03 -27.11 1.13
C GLY A 1193 -28.68 -28.48 1.23
N ALA A 1194 -28.09 -29.42 1.95
CA ALA A 1194 -28.68 -30.73 2.15
C ALA A 1194 -28.44 -31.27 3.57
N THR A 1195 -29.41 -32.02 4.07
CA THR A 1195 -29.35 -32.66 5.39
C THR A 1195 -29.57 -34.16 5.25
N LEU A 1196 -28.72 -34.93 5.93
CA LEU A 1196 -28.67 -36.40 5.84
C LEU A 1196 -29.18 -37.00 7.15
N SER A 1197 -30.00 -38.05 7.10
CA SER A 1197 -30.64 -38.67 8.26
C SER A 1197 -30.56 -40.20 8.24
#